data_AF-F7L3N7-F1
#
_entry.id   AF-F7L3N7-F1
#
_cell.length_a   1.000
_cell.length_b   1.000
_cell.length_c   1.000
_cell.angle_alpha   90.00
_cell.angle_beta   90.00
_cell.angle_gamma   90.00
#
_symmetry.space_group_name_H-M   'P 1'
#
loop_
_entity.id
_entity.type
_entity.pdbx_description
1 polymer ?
#
loop_
_entity_poly.entity_id
_entity_poly.type
_entity_poly.pdbx_seq_one_letter_code
_entity_poly.pdbx_strand_id
1 'polypeptide(L)'
;MGNNNLYKIENTLRSIAKRYKSVKYSLGLAILFLMMGVGAFSAEVNDPQVNGVPTREEIATSKENLRNSVGSLQSKIDSARAENEKGLTGLKLELIQLMEQGDQVVKSPWASWQFGLNYMYSDWRGTYKGRGDKSKKYPYEGVFVRESGENEINRYVSSESSFYSKLPKSTNPYSASSNARQGLTGYGIASTIPVPEPIVDLELNAAINPKVVNKADLNLVPKTANKPTLPEPVRFSPIDPNIVPPDDPALPVPPTFKVYLGADCNSDGGLGCDSDGNTPRQKTAGTFLASGLNNRSKQNIDTILHYTWPGNSGVPASAGSLAFKMWADDSRIPRGANGDITLPANKVYFNSYNYSYNGGVNEYSSAVANSLQGSKNNQYFFVGGSRFVEVDNRHSGLYELPSGKTVNLGGIFTLGLVSQQNGTELKNSGTITDKEEKDEEWIKNMPHDSGKNYLTVHGPTEDYKITNDGDGYVGYKVGIAQVEENGESGQHTWSFSGSDQKLTNAGVIDFRGTRSIGMYDYLQHDRSHAIMKNTGTGVINLSGSESYGMKIASRTAPRAEMTNEGTINLRKNPDGNDRADKSAAMALMEDISVTNKVNLDSGKAKNTGTINLTDVQNSSGAFINIDSDITNDTNGKINISSTIAKMAHDQAVNVGMRADAGTNNGGTNKATVINKGTISLDGSFAIGMLANGAKLTNTGTITTTANKTISNGIGIAAVNGANIENTGTIKLTGTGDTNNIGVYLKGSTGTVGATGTPSIDVSGNKSIGVFTVNNKSTVSTLTMRGNVKVSGNGISGIVAKGGSQVTLNGVANVTVDNNGSVSSPIGARGSYGVVVEGSSSKFEGNDTTVNAKITNPESIGMYSEGSLTVNKANITATNGALNFYANNGKIEIRNGGTTETGQKSLLFYTRGTNSNIKLSGGTLNATIKGGSTPSTRGTAFYYEGTGNTFDKTAIEDYFKQKFGDGTNSTLGHLNLNMEAGSRLFVASKVKMDLTNTAASKLTTGLTGGPNISGSGYKTFMLYLSELTVDNTVNLDNATDPYNELEIANSSIINKNTMSGSKNRQVAMAQENGKDTHSVPFPASQVKLTNDASGKINLTGEETTGMYAKRGQIDNKGEISVGKKSTAIYL
;
A
#
# COMPACT_ATOMS: atom_id res chain seq x y z
N MET A 1 29.05 5.20 -11.15
CA MET A 1 29.47 6.38 -11.95
C MET A 1 28.31 6.75 -12.86
N GLY A 2 27.76 7.96 -12.71
CA GLY A 2 26.48 8.37 -13.29
C GLY A 2 26.53 8.57 -14.81
N ASN A 3 25.49 8.09 -15.51
CA ASN A 3 25.28 8.30 -16.93
C ASN A 3 24.96 9.79 -17.22
N ASN A 4 25.98 10.60 -17.50
CA ASN A 4 25.81 11.98 -17.95
C ASN A 4 25.40 12.01 -19.43
N ASN A 5 24.11 12.25 -19.70
CA ASN A 5 23.55 12.34 -21.06
C ASN A 5 24.23 13.41 -21.94
N LEU A 6 24.76 14.48 -21.34
CA LEU A 6 25.49 15.55 -22.05
C LEU A 6 26.74 15.05 -22.78
N TYR A 7 27.51 14.14 -22.17
CA TYR A 7 28.70 13.56 -22.79
C TYR A 7 28.35 12.65 -23.97
N LYS A 8 27.21 11.94 -23.91
CA LYS A 8 26.71 11.13 -25.02
C LYS A 8 26.24 11.99 -26.20
N ILE A 9 25.57 13.11 -25.92
CA ILE A 9 25.11 14.06 -26.93
C ILE A 9 26.32 14.70 -27.64
N GLU A 10 27.32 15.12 -26.88
CA GLU A 10 28.58 15.64 -27.44
C GLU A 10 29.27 14.63 -28.37
N ASN A 11 29.42 13.38 -27.92
CA ASN A 11 30.05 12.34 -28.74
C ASN A 11 29.26 12.04 -30.03
N THR A 12 27.93 12.07 -29.95
CA THR A 12 27.05 11.85 -31.11
C THR A 12 27.15 13.01 -32.11
N LEU A 13 27.17 14.25 -31.63
CA LEU A 13 27.31 15.44 -32.48
C LEU A 13 28.70 15.53 -33.13
N ARG A 14 29.76 15.16 -32.42
CA ARG A 14 31.12 15.03 -32.98
C ARG A 14 31.19 13.94 -34.06
N SER A 15 30.46 12.84 -33.89
CA SER A 15 30.34 11.77 -34.90
C SER A 15 29.61 12.22 -36.16
N ILE A 16 28.54 13.00 -36.02
CA ILE A 16 27.76 13.56 -37.14
C ILE A 16 28.60 14.58 -37.93
N ALA A 17 29.31 15.48 -37.24
CA ALA A 17 30.21 16.45 -37.88
C ALA A 17 31.38 15.80 -38.65
N LYS A 18 31.80 14.58 -38.27
CA LYS A 18 32.80 13.81 -39.02
C LYS A 18 32.25 13.16 -40.30
N ARG A 19 30.94 12.86 -40.36
CA ARG A 19 30.30 12.22 -41.52
C ARG A 19 29.83 13.23 -42.56
N TYR A 20 29.43 14.43 -42.15
CA TYR A 20 28.92 15.47 -43.04
C TYR A 20 29.83 16.70 -43.03
N LYS A 21 30.58 16.90 -44.12
CA LYS A 21 31.57 18.00 -44.25
C LYS A 21 30.97 19.41 -44.13
N SER A 22 29.65 19.55 -44.28
CA SER A 22 28.91 20.81 -44.14
C SER A 22 28.59 21.19 -42.68
N VAL A 23 28.72 20.27 -41.72
CA VAL A 23 28.39 20.52 -40.30
C VAL A 23 29.67 20.53 -39.46
N LYS A 24 30.07 21.70 -38.96
CA LYS A 24 31.21 21.82 -38.04
C LYS A 24 30.73 21.73 -36.60
N TYR A 25 31.34 20.85 -35.82
CA TYR A 25 31.05 20.75 -34.39
C TYR A 25 31.50 22.03 -33.67
N SER A 26 30.60 22.62 -32.88
CA SER A 26 30.89 23.69 -31.94
C SER A 26 30.04 23.53 -30.69
N LEU A 27 30.45 24.14 -29.57
CA LEU A 27 29.64 24.15 -28.34
C LEU A 27 28.27 24.82 -28.58
N GLY A 28 28.24 25.83 -29.44
CA GLY A 28 26.99 26.49 -29.86
C GLY A 28 26.04 25.53 -30.57
N LEU A 29 26.54 24.62 -31.42
CA LEU A 29 25.71 23.60 -32.07
C LEU A 29 25.14 22.58 -31.07
N ALA A 30 25.88 22.25 -30.01
CA ALA A 30 25.39 21.37 -28.95
C ALA A 30 24.26 22.03 -28.14
N ILE A 31 24.38 23.32 -27.85
CA ILE A 31 23.33 24.11 -27.19
C ILE A 31 22.11 24.25 -28.10
N LEU A 32 22.32 24.54 -29.39
CA LEU A 32 21.25 24.66 -30.39
C LEU A 32 20.49 23.34 -30.57
N PHE A 33 21.19 22.20 -30.60
CA PHE A 33 20.58 20.87 -30.64
C PHE A 33 19.80 20.53 -29.37
N LEU A 34 20.27 20.94 -28.19
CA LEU A 34 19.53 20.78 -26.93
C LEU A 34 18.25 21.62 -26.90
N MET A 35 18.26 22.80 -27.52
CA MET A 35 17.11 23.71 -27.57
C MET A 35 16.08 23.34 -28.64
N MET A 36 16.52 22.86 -29.81
CA MET A 36 15.67 22.71 -31.00
C MET A 36 15.57 21.26 -31.53
N GLY A 37 16.29 20.32 -30.92
CA GLY A 37 16.32 18.93 -31.36
C GLY A 37 16.84 18.77 -32.80
N VAL A 38 16.25 17.83 -33.55
CA VAL A 38 16.64 17.52 -34.94
C VAL A 38 16.42 18.72 -35.90
N GLY A 39 15.57 19.68 -35.52
CA GLY A 39 15.36 20.94 -36.26
C GLY A 39 16.60 21.85 -36.34
N ALA A 40 17.66 21.59 -35.57
CA ALA A 40 18.94 22.28 -35.69
C ALA A 40 19.70 21.96 -36.99
N PHE A 41 19.25 20.97 -37.78
CA PHE A 41 19.92 20.47 -38.98
C PHE A 41 19.08 20.49 -40.26
N SER A 42 17.86 21.04 -40.23
CA SER A 42 16.99 21.08 -41.41
C SER A 42 17.53 22.08 -42.43
N ALA A 43 18.04 21.56 -43.56
CA ALA A 43 18.53 22.30 -44.71
C ALA A 43 17.41 22.74 -45.69
N GLU A 44 16.17 22.86 -45.23
CA GLU A 44 15.05 23.40 -46.00
C GLU A 44 14.82 24.87 -45.63
N VAL A 45 15.77 25.73 -46.03
CA VAL A 45 15.59 27.19 -46.05
C VAL A 45 16.21 27.72 -47.34
N ASN A 46 15.53 27.46 -48.46
CA ASN A 46 15.71 28.18 -49.72
C ASN A 46 14.31 28.59 -50.21
N ASP A 47 13.68 29.51 -49.50
CA ASP A 47 12.56 30.29 -50.02
C ASP A 47 12.67 31.73 -49.48
N PRO A 48 12.95 32.75 -50.32
CA PRO A 48 13.26 34.10 -49.87
C PRO A 48 12.03 34.98 -49.57
N GLN A 49 10.91 34.41 -49.11
CA GLN A 49 9.68 35.19 -48.88
C GLN A 49 8.94 34.96 -47.56
N VAL A 50 9.57 34.40 -46.52
CA VAL A 50 8.97 34.35 -45.17
C VAL A 50 9.96 34.87 -44.13
N ASN A 51 9.65 36.06 -43.62
CA ASN A 51 10.35 36.77 -42.55
C ASN A 51 10.58 35.90 -41.31
N GLY A 52 11.77 36.03 -40.70
CA GLY A 52 12.02 35.55 -39.35
C GLY A 52 13.48 35.46 -38.91
N VAL A 53 14.42 36.22 -39.48
CA VAL A 53 15.73 36.43 -38.84
C VAL A 53 15.57 37.63 -37.90
N PRO A 54 15.66 37.45 -36.56
CA PRO A 54 15.52 38.57 -35.65
C PRO A 54 16.65 39.57 -35.88
N THR A 55 16.26 40.82 -36.11
CA THR A 55 17.16 41.95 -36.34
C THR A 55 18.03 42.23 -35.11
N ARG A 56 19.14 42.96 -35.29
CA ARG A 56 20.02 43.33 -34.16
C ARG A 56 19.27 44.11 -33.06
N GLU A 57 18.26 44.90 -33.40
CA GLU A 57 17.39 45.55 -32.41
C GLU A 57 16.48 44.56 -31.65
N GLU A 58 15.95 43.51 -32.29
CA GLU A 58 15.13 42.49 -31.62
C GLU A 58 15.97 41.60 -30.70
N ILE A 59 17.23 41.33 -31.06
CA ILE A 59 18.19 40.63 -30.18
C ILE A 59 18.59 41.52 -29.00
N ALA A 60 18.76 42.84 -29.21
CA ALA A 60 19.03 43.79 -28.13
C ALA A 60 17.83 43.90 -27.17
N THR A 61 16.61 43.98 -27.71
CA THR A 61 15.35 44.02 -26.95
C THR A 61 15.10 42.71 -26.19
N SER A 62 15.39 41.56 -26.81
CA SER A 62 15.34 40.26 -26.14
C SER A 62 16.39 40.14 -25.03
N LYS A 63 17.59 40.71 -25.22
CA LYS A 63 18.64 40.79 -24.19
C LYS A 63 18.27 41.74 -23.04
N GLU A 64 17.60 42.85 -23.33
CA GLU A 64 17.03 43.79 -22.35
C GLU A 64 15.89 43.10 -21.56
N ASN A 65 14.98 42.41 -22.25
CA ASN A 65 13.88 41.66 -21.67
C ASN A 65 14.37 40.47 -20.83
N LEU A 66 15.44 39.80 -21.26
CA LEU A 66 16.12 38.77 -20.46
C LEU A 66 16.83 39.39 -19.26
N ARG A 67 17.46 40.56 -19.39
CA ARG A 67 18.04 41.29 -18.25
C ARG A 67 16.98 41.72 -17.23
N ASN A 68 15.84 42.22 -17.70
CA ASN A 68 14.70 42.60 -16.86
C ASN A 68 14.03 41.37 -16.25
N SER A 69 13.91 40.27 -17.00
CA SER A 69 13.38 39.00 -16.49
C SER A 69 14.32 38.38 -15.45
N VAL A 70 15.63 38.40 -15.68
CA VAL A 70 16.66 37.96 -14.72
C VAL A 70 16.69 38.90 -13.51
N GLY A 71 16.54 40.21 -13.69
CA GLY A 71 16.39 41.17 -12.59
C GLY A 71 15.12 40.95 -11.78
N SER A 72 14.00 40.61 -12.44
CA SER A 72 12.74 40.26 -11.76
C SER A 72 12.80 38.91 -11.06
N LEU A 73 13.53 37.94 -11.64
CA LEU A 73 13.79 36.63 -11.04
C LEU A 73 14.73 36.77 -9.86
N GLN A 74 15.77 37.60 -9.97
CA GLN A 74 16.66 37.94 -8.88
C GLN A 74 15.88 38.63 -7.76
N SER A 75 15.04 39.61 -8.08
CA SER A 75 14.14 40.25 -7.11
C SER A 75 13.16 39.27 -6.49
N LYS A 76 12.58 38.33 -7.25
CA LYS A 76 11.70 37.27 -6.71
C LYS A 76 12.45 36.25 -5.87
N ILE A 77 13.70 35.93 -6.23
CA ILE A 77 14.59 35.07 -5.45
C ILE A 77 15.01 35.78 -4.16
N ASP A 78 15.27 37.08 -4.21
CA ASP A 78 15.63 37.89 -3.05
C ASP A 78 14.41 38.10 -2.15
N SER A 79 13.21 38.30 -2.70
CA SER A 79 11.95 38.30 -1.97
C SER A 79 11.62 36.93 -1.37
N ALA A 80 11.83 35.84 -2.11
CA ALA A 80 11.67 34.48 -1.61
C ALA A 80 12.74 34.12 -0.57
N ARG A 81 13.96 34.66 -0.69
CA ARG A 81 15.00 34.56 0.34
C ARG A 81 14.61 35.36 1.57
N ALA A 82 14.05 36.55 1.42
CA ALA A 82 13.56 37.37 2.53
C ALA A 82 12.32 36.75 3.20
N GLU A 83 11.41 36.12 2.45
CA GLU A 83 10.29 35.32 2.98
C GLU A 83 10.77 34.04 3.64
N ASN A 84 11.73 33.34 3.03
CA ASN A 84 12.37 32.18 3.65
C ASN A 84 13.20 32.58 4.87
N GLU A 85 13.80 33.76 4.90
CA GLU A 85 14.48 34.31 6.08
C GLU A 85 13.46 34.70 7.14
N LYS A 86 12.31 35.29 6.78
CA LYS A 86 11.19 35.55 7.70
C LYS A 86 10.63 34.23 8.26
N GLY A 87 10.44 33.24 7.41
CA GLY A 87 10.04 31.88 7.76
C GLY A 87 11.10 31.16 8.59
N LEU A 88 12.39 31.36 8.31
CA LEU A 88 13.52 30.88 9.11
C LEU A 88 13.59 31.60 10.44
N THR A 89 13.32 32.91 10.54
CA THR A 89 13.20 33.61 11.82
C THR A 89 11.94 33.19 12.56
N GLY A 90 10.84 32.86 11.88
CA GLY A 90 9.62 32.33 12.46
C GLY A 90 9.84 30.92 13.01
N LEU A 91 10.44 30.03 12.22
CA LEU A 91 10.88 28.69 12.63
C LEU A 91 12.00 28.76 13.66
N LYS A 92 12.85 29.80 13.65
CA LYS A 92 13.87 30.05 14.68
C LYS A 92 13.24 30.63 15.93
N LEU A 93 12.15 31.39 15.85
CA LEU A 93 11.34 31.83 16.98
C LEU A 93 10.52 30.67 17.56
N GLU A 94 10.04 29.76 16.72
CA GLU A 94 9.35 28.53 17.10
C GLU A 94 10.36 27.53 17.69
N LEU A 95 11.58 27.44 17.13
CA LEU A 95 12.71 26.71 17.70
C LEU A 95 13.20 27.37 18.99
N ILE A 96 13.24 28.71 19.08
CA ILE A 96 13.56 29.45 20.31
C ILE A 96 12.45 29.24 21.34
N GLN A 97 11.17 29.19 20.96
CA GLN A 97 10.05 28.85 21.85
C GLN A 97 10.09 27.38 22.27
N LEU A 98 10.52 26.46 21.39
CA LEU A 98 10.77 25.04 21.71
C LEU A 98 12.06 24.86 22.55
N MET A 99 13.04 25.77 22.44
CA MET A 99 14.23 25.84 23.28
C MET A 99 13.98 26.59 24.60
N GLU A 100 13.04 27.54 24.67
CA GLU A 100 12.60 28.27 25.86
C GLU A 100 11.57 27.48 26.67
N GLN A 101 10.81 26.58 26.03
CA GLN A 101 10.04 25.53 26.72
C GLN A 101 10.88 24.26 26.98
N GLY A 102 12.13 24.24 26.52
CA GLY A 102 13.06 23.13 26.64
C GLY A 102 14.31 23.50 27.43
N ASP A 103 14.18 23.67 28.75
CA ASP A 103 15.37 23.89 29.59
C ASP A 103 16.25 22.62 29.68
N GLN A 104 17.32 22.66 28.88
CA GLN A 104 18.72 22.31 29.17
C GLN A 104 19.13 20.86 29.45
N VAL A 105 19.63 20.19 28.40
CA VAL A 105 20.74 19.21 28.52
C VAL A 105 22.01 19.88 27.99
N VAL A 106 22.70 20.63 28.85
CA VAL A 106 24.11 20.98 28.59
C VAL A 106 24.90 19.68 28.70
N LYS A 107 25.41 19.17 27.58
CA LYS A 107 26.42 18.11 27.63
C LYS A 107 27.65 18.67 28.32
N SER A 108 27.97 18.07 29.46
CA SER A 108 29.15 18.36 30.24
C SER A 108 30.40 18.19 29.35
N PRO A 109 31.37 19.12 29.33
CA PRO A 109 32.60 18.96 28.54
C PRO A 109 33.32 17.65 28.88
N TRP A 110 34.07 17.06 27.95
CA TRP A 110 34.79 15.79 28.17
C TRP A 110 35.60 15.74 29.48
N ALA A 111 36.12 16.90 29.92
CA ALA A 111 36.83 17.04 31.18
C ALA A 111 35.98 16.75 32.44
N SER A 112 34.68 17.01 32.44
CA SER A 112 33.82 16.77 33.62
C SER A 112 33.46 15.28 33.79
N TRP A 113 33.46 14.50 32.71
CA TRP A 113 33.30 13.04 32.77
C TRP A 113 34.56 12.34 33.27
N GLN A 114 35.74 12.89 32.97
CA GLN A 114 37.01 12.32 33.39
C GLN A 114 37.39 12.69 34.83
N PHE A 115 36.92 13.84 35.36
CA PHE A 115 37.33 14.37 36.67
C PHE A 115 36.19 14.75 37.63
N GLY A 116 34.92 14.56 37.26
CA GLY A 116 33.79 14.75 38.17
C GLY A 116 33.54 16.19 38.65
N LEU A 117 33.71 17.19 37.78
CA LEU A 117 33.44 18.60 38.11
C LEU A 117 32.00 19.01 37.74
N ASN A 118 31.28 19.62 38.68
CA ASN A 118 29.96 20.24 38.46
C ASN A 118 30.08 21.77 38.40
N TYR A 119 29.49 22.40 37.38
CA TYR A 119 29.32 23.86 37.30
C TYR A 119 27.84 24.19 37.46
N MET A 120 27.49 25.08 38.39
CA MET A 120 26.16 25.67 38.50
C MET A 120 26.28 27.19 38.51
N TYR A 121 25.70 27.84 37.50
CA TYR A 121 25.31 29.24 37.58
C TYR A 121 23.79 29.31 37.43
N SER A 122 23.14 29.91 38.42
CA SER A 122 21.76 30.38 38.33
C SER A 122 21.76 31.86 38.66
N ASP A 123 21.20 32.68 37.77
CA ASP A 123 20.76 34.02 38.12
C ASP A 123 19.31 34.14 37.68
N TRP A 124 18.40 33.74 38.58
CA TRP A 124 17.35 34.64 39.09
C TRP A 124 16.54 33.98 40.21
N ARG A 125 17.02 34.17 41.45
CA ARG A 125 16.25 34.40 42.69
C ARG A 125 14.91 33.66 42.92
N GLY A 126 14.94 32.33 42.99
CA GLY A 126 13.86 31.57 43.62
C GLY A 126 14.26 30.13 43.95
N THR A 127 14.14 29.73 45.22
CA THR A 127 14.41 28.35 45.65
C THR A 127 13.40 27.40 45.02
N TYR A 128 13.81 26.63 44.01
CA TYR A 128 12.99 25.58 43.42
C TYR A 128 12.71 24.49 44.46
N LYS A 129 11.49 24.49 45.01
CA LYS A 129 11.00 23.54 45.99
C LYS A 129 10.62 22.22 45.32
N GLY A 130 11.62 21.43 44.97
CA GLY A 130 11.49 20.00 44.70
C GLY A 130 12.01 19.16 45.86
N ARG A 131 11.43 19.31 47.06
CA ARG A 131 11.69 18.46 48.23
C ARG A 131 11.03 17.10 47.98
N GLY A 132 11.77 15.99 47.95
CA GLY A 132 11.88 15.24 49.20
C GLY A 132 12.86 14.07 49.24
N ASP A 133 13.67 13.80 48.20
CA ASP A 133 14.61 12.65 48.25
C ASP A 133 16.04 12.93 47.75
N LYS A 134 16.39 14.15 47.30
CA LYS A 134 17.74 14.39 46.76
C LYS A 134 18.84 14.43 47.83
N SER A 135 18.60 14.94 49.05
CA SER A 135 19.63 14.96 50.12
C SER A 135 19.92 13.58 50.72
N LYS A 136 18.95 12.65 50.65
CA LYS A 136 19.17 11.23 51.00
C LYS A 136 19.87 10.45 49.89
N LYS A 137 19.67 10.84 48.62
CA LYS A 137 20.17 10.12 47.45
C LYS A 137 21.56 10.57 46.97
N TYR A 138 22.01 11.76 47.35
CA TYR A 138 23.34 12.30 47.01
C TYR A 138 24.01 12.93 48.25
N PRO A 139 24.56 12.11 49.17
CA PRO A 139 25.14 12.60 50.44
C PRO A 139 26.48 13.34 50.29
N TYR A 140 26.98 13.60 49.07
CA TYR A 140 28.32 14.13 48.79
C TYR A 140 28.23 15.40 47.93
N GLU A 141 28.68 16.55 48.46
CA GLU A 141 28.59 17.87 47.80
C GLU A 141 29.95 18.59 47.70
N GLY A 142 31.04 17.91 47.33
CA GLY A 142 32.35 18.57 47.17
C GLY A 142 33.30 18.01 46.12
N VAL A 143 34.43 18.71 45.95
CA VAL A 143 35.51 18.38 45.02
C VAL A 143 36.35 17.22 45.58
N PHE A 144 36.70 16.25 44.74
CA PHE A 144 37.53 15.10 45.11
C PHE A 144 38.90 15.54 45.66
N VAL A 145 39.15 15.32 46.95
CA VAL A 145 40.48 15.49 47.56
C VAL A 145 41.05 14.12 47.95
N ARG A 146 42.27 13.82 47.50
CA ARG A 146 43.02 12.63 47.93
C ARG A 146 43.71 12.92 49.26
N GLU A 147 43.61 12.02 50.24
CA GLU A 147 44.45 12.10 51.45
C GLU A 147 45.92 12.09 51.02
N SER A 148 46.71 13.04 51.52
CA SER A 148 48.12 13.26 51.17
C SER A 148 48.93 13.55 52.44
N GLY A 149 50.25 13.40 52.37
CA GLY A 149 51.15 13.61 53.52
C GLY A 149 51.23 12.39 54.45
N GLU A 150 51.43 12.62 55.75
CA GLU A 150 51.73 11.57 56.76
C GLU A 150 50.68 10.45 56.89
N ASN A 151 49.45 10.67 56.39
CA ASN A 151 48.33 9.73 56.47
C ASN A 151 48.06 8.96 55.17
N GLU A 152 48.95 9.05 54.17
CA GLU A 152 48.75 8.46 52.84
C GLU A 152 48.57 6.93 52.85
N ILE A 153 49.10 6.26 53.88
CA ILE A 153 49.01 4.80 54.05
C ILE A 153 47.60 4.32 54.41
N ASN A 154 46.75 5.20 54.98
CA ASN A 154 45.38 4.87 55.38
C ASN A 154 44.48 4.50 54.19
N ARG A 155 44.89 4.85 52.96
CA ARG A 155 44.21 4.48 51.71
C ARG A 155 44.43 3.02 51.30
N TYR A 156 45.46 2.36 51.85
CA TYR A 156 45.88 1.00 51.45
C TYR A 156 45.63 -0.06 52.53
N VAL A 157 45.14 0.33 53.70
CA VAL A 157 44.77 -0.62 54.76
C VAL A 157 43.38 -1.19 54.44
N SER A 158 43.34 -2.46 54.05
CA SER A 158 42.10 -3.20 53.74
C SER A 158 41.14 -3.24 54.94
N SER A 159 39.82 -3.23 54.71
CA SER A 159 38.80 -3.40 55.75
C SER A 159 38.90 -4.73 56.51
N GLU A 160 39.51 -5.74 55.88
CA GLU A 160 39.74 -7.07 56.45
C GLU A 160 41.07 -7.17 57.23
N SER A 161 41.89 -6.12 57.23
CA SER A 161 43.16 -6.09 57.97
C SER A 161 42.91 -5.88 59.47
N SER A 162 43.64 -6.59 60.33
CA SER A 162 43.60 -6.36 61.79
C SER A 162 43.99 -4.93 62.20
N PHE A 163 44.75 -4.22 61.35
CA PHE A 163 45.13 -2.82 61.53
C PHE A 163 44.04 -1.82 61.12
N TYR A 164 43.01 -2.23 60.37
CA TYR A 164 41.89 -1.38 59.97
C TYR A 164 41.14 -0.78 61.15
N SER A 165 40.98 -1.58 62.21
CA SER A 165 40.35 -1.15 63.47
C SER A 165 41.07 0.01 64.17
N LYS A 166 42.34 0.26 63.83
CA LYS A 166 43.18 1.32 64.40
C LYS A 166 43.17 2.62 63.59
N LEU A 167 42.48 2.65 62.43
CA LEU A 167 42.33 3.88 61.65
C LEU A 167 41.33 4.84 62.33
N PRO A 168 41.63 6.15 62.44
CA PRO A 168 40.72 7.15 63.02
C PRO A 168 39.51 7.40 62.11
N LYS A 169 38.33 6.93 62.50
CA LYS A 169 37.10 7.01 61.70
C LYS A 169 36.54 8.45 61.62
N SER A 170 36.10 8.87 60.43
CA SER A 170 35.58 10.19 60.12
C SER A 170 34.19 10.13 59.46
N THR A 171 33.34 11.10 59.79
CA THR A 171 32.02 11.36 59.16
C THR A 171 32.09 12.51 58.15
N ASN A 172 33.29 13.01 57.81
CA ASN A 172 33.46 14.17 56.94
C ASN A 172 32.92 13.89 55.53
N PRO A 173 31.87 14.61 55.07
CA PRO A 173 31.23 14.39 53.78
C PRO A 173 32.10 14.80 52.59
N TYR A 174 33.32 15.30 52.80
CA TYR A 174 34.26 15.68 51.73
C TYR A 174 35.40 14.68 51.49
N SER A 175 35.63 13.71 52.39
CA SER A 175 36.76 12.77 52.29
C SER A 175 36.38 11.52 51.48
N ALA A 176 36.51 11.59 50.15
CA ALA A 176 36.05 10.56 49.22
C ALA A 176 37.00 9.36 49.04
N SER A 177 38.24 9.37 49.58
CA SER A 177 39.29 8.39 49.25
C SER A 177 39.95 7.68 50.44
N SER A 178 39.49 7.90 51.68
CA SER A 178 40.02 7.20 52.85
C SER A 178 39.20 5.96 53.21
N ASN A 179 39.87 4.94 53.73
CA ASN A 179 39.24 3.75 54.29
C ASN A 179 38.72 4.01 55.72
N ALA A 180 38.89 5.24 56.23
CA ALA A 180 38.56 5.64 57.58
C ALA A 180 37.11 6.19 57.72
N ARG A 181 36.11 5.60 57.03
CA ARG A 181 34.75 6.15 56.97
C ARG A 181 33.73 5.44 57.85
N GLN A 182 32.85 6.21 58.48
CA GLN A 182 31.75 5.69 59.30
C GLN A 182 30.46 6.45 58.99
N GLY A 183 29.39 5.72 58.63
CA GLY A 183 28.03 6.26 58.51
C GLY A 183 27.60 6.83 57.15
N LEU A 184 28.38 6.65 56.06
CA LEU A 184 28.03 7.08 54.70
C LEU A 184 27.62 5.87 53.84
N THR A 185 26.41 5.86 53.30
CA THR A 185 25.75 4.67 52.69
C THR A 185 25.92 4.51 51.17
N GLY A 186 26.69 5.38 50.51
CA GLY A 186 26.99 5.26 49.07
C GLY A 186 27.35 6.58 48.39
N TYR A 187 27.88 6.52 47.16
CA TYR A 187 28.25 7.68 46.35
C TYR A 187 27.17 8.02 45.34
N GLY A 188 26.02 8.51 45.82
CA GLY A 188 24.92 8.86 44.93
C GLY A 188 24.13 7.63 44.44
N ILE A 189 23.80 7.62 43.13
CA ILE A 189 23.06 6.55 42.43
C ILE A 189 23.89 5.29 42.13
N ALA A 190 25.17 5.26 42.47
CA ALA A 190 26.01 4.07 42.37
C ALA A 190 26.49 3.65 43.77
N SER A 191 26.18 2.41 44.17
CA SER A 191 26.89 1.75 45.26
C SER A 191 28.02 0.92 44.66
N THR A 192 29.25 1.18 45.07
CA THR A 192 30.39 0.33 44.73
C THR A 192 30.46 -0.77 45.78
N ILE A 193 30.15 -2.01 45.40
CA ILE A 193 30.50 -3.17 46.21
C ILE A 193 32.02 -3.32 46.11
N PRO A 194 32.81 -3.17 47.19
CA PRO A 194 34.24 -3.41 47.12
C PRO A 194 34.46 -4.87 46.70
N VAL A 195 35.19 -5.10 45.62
CA VAL A 195 35.71 -6.43 45.27
C VAL A 195 37.12 -6.46 45.86
N PRO A 196 37.37 -7.17 46.98
CA PRO A 196 38.69 -7.24 47.56
C PRO A 196 39.62 -7.99 46.60
N GLU A 197 40.78 -7.43 46.31
CA GLU A 197 41.84 -8.21 45.68
C GLU A 197 42.30 -9.32 46.67
N PRO A 198 42.67 -10.52 46.17
CA PRO A 198 43.13 -11.60 47.03
C PRO A 198 44.33 -11.15 47.87
N ILE A 199 44.34 -11.54 49.15
CA ILE A 199 45.48 -11.29 50.05
C ILE A 199 46.70 -11.98 49.44
N VAL A 200 47.71 -11.18 49.07
CA VAL A 200 49.01 -11.70 48.65
C VAL A 200 49.87 -11.78 49.90
N ASP A 201 50.23 -13.00 50.30
CA ASP A 201 51.22 -13.22 51.34
C ASP A 201 52.57 -12.65 50.90
N LEU A 202 53.12 -11.74 51.72
CA LEU A 202 54.46 -11.23 51.54
C LEU A 202 55.40 -12.03 52.46
N GLU A 203 56.01 -13.08 51.92
CA GLU A 203 57.09 -13.80 52.61
C GLU A 203 58.35 -12.92 52.68
N LEU A 204 58.78 -12.59 53.89
CA LEU A 204 60.09 -12.00 54.16
C LEU A 204 61.09 -13.11 54.48
N ASN A 205 61.86 -13.56 53.48
CA ASN A 205 62.99 -14.45 53.72
C ASN A 205 64.29 -13.65 53.86
N ALA A 206 64.98 -13.83 54.99
CA ALA A 206 66.36 -13.39 55.18
C ALA A 206 67.30 -14.28 54.37
N ALA A 207 68.12 -13.68 53.51
CA ALA A 207 69.10 -14.37 52.70
C ALA A 207 70.27 -14.93 53.54
N ILE A 208 70.64 -16.20 53.32
CA ILE A 208 72.04 -16.65 53.35
C ILE A 208 72.27 -17.63 52.19
N ASN A 209 73.33 -17.36 51.44
CA ASN A 209 73.67 -17.88 50.12
C ASN A 209 74.65 -19.07 50.21
N PRO A 210 74.36 -20.27 49.67
CA PRO A 210 75.39 -21.25 49.35
C PRO A 210 76.00 -20.96 47.98
N LYS A 211 77.33 -20.85 47.94
CA LYS A 211 78.15 -20.83 46.72
C LYS A 211 77.97 -22.16 45.97
N VAL A 212 77.05 -22.14 45.00
CA VAL A 212 76.78 -23.15 43.96
C VAL A 212 76.09 -24.43 44.43
N VAL A 213 74.76 -24.44 44.25
CA VAL A 213 73.95 -25.64 43.97
C VAL A 213 73.23 -25.40 42.65
N ASN A 214 73.50 -26.23 41.65
CA ASN A 214 72.80 -26.18 40.37
C ASN A 214 71.44 -26.91 40.50
N LYS A 215 70.36 -26.14 40.65
CA LYS A 215 68.99 -26.59 40.37
C LYS A 215 68.33 -25.49 39.56
N ALA A 216 68.16 -25.72 38.26
CA ALA A 216 67.45 -24.81 37.38
C ALA A 216 65.99 -24.65 37.84
N ASP A 217 65.49 -23.42 37.79
CA ASP A 217 64.06 -23.14 37.93
C ASP A 217 63.28 -23.88 36.85
N LEU A 218 62.25 -24.63 37.26
CA LEU A 218 61.33 -25.28 36.33
C LEU A 218 60.40 -24.21 35.75
N ASN A 219 60.87 -23.46 34.75
CA ASN A 219 60.05 -22.54 33.97
C ASN A 219 59.09 -23.33 33.06
N LEU A 220 58.03 -23.88 33.65
CA LEU A 220 56.92 -24.49 32.91
C LEU A 220 56.11 -23.36 32.27
N VAL A 221 56.49 -22.97 31.06
CA VAL A 221 55.58 -22.24 30.17
C VAL A 221 54.33 -23.12 30.01
N PRO A 222 53.12 -22.67 30.41
CA PRO A 222 51.92 -23.44 30.20
C PRO A 222 51.80 -23.76 28.72
N LYS A 223 51.76 -25.06 28.40
CA LYS A 223 51.64 -25.52 27.01
C LYS A 223 50.36 -24.91 26.43
N THR A 224 50.49 -24.15 25.35
CA THR A 224 49.34 -23.60 24.63
C THR A 224 48.59 -24.77 24.00
N ALA A 225 47.39 -25.07 24.48
CA ALA A 225 46.61 -26.16 23.92
C ALA A 225 46.22 -25.86 22.47
N ASN A 226 46.28 -26.89 21.62
CA ASN A 226 45.80 -26.77 20.26
C ASN A 226 44.27 -26.67 20.29
N LYS A 227 43.78 -25.45 20.08
CA LYS A 227 42.36 -25.14 19.95
C LYS A 227 41.86 -25.52 18.54
N PRO A 228 40.92 -26.46 18.40
CA PRO A 228 40.37 -26.82 17.10
C PRO A 228 39.45 -25.71 16.58
N THR A 229 39.30 -25.65 15.25
CA THR A 229 38.21 -24.91 14.62
C THR A 229 36.97 -25.81 14.61
N LEU A 230 35.94 -25.43 15.35
CA LEU A 230 34.70 -26.20 15.44
C LEU A 230 33.66 -25.74 14.42
N PRO A 231 32.76 -26.65 14.00
CA PRO A 231 31.58 -26.26 13.24
C PRO A 231 30.78 -25.17 13.96
N GLU A 232 30.47 -24.09 13.25
CA GLU A 232 29.50 -23.12 13.73
C GLU A 232 28.10 -23.76 13.77
N PRO A 233 27.32 -23.54 14.84
CA PRO A 233 25.95 -24.06 14.90
C PRO A 233 25.10 -23.49 13.77
N VAL A 234 24.52 -24.36 12.94
CA VAL A 234 23.47 -23.97 11.99
C VAL A 234 22.13 -24.29 12.61
N ARG A 235 21.33 -23.26 12.86
CA ARG A 235 19.95 -23.38 13.32
C ARG A 235 19.04 -22.66 12.35
N PHE A 236 18.02 -23.37 11.88
CA PHE A 236 16.94 -22.77 11.11
C PHE A 236 15.90 -22.25 12.08
N SER A 237 15.75 -20.93 12.12
CA SER A 237 14.65 -20.25 12.79
C SER A 237 13.81 -19.55 11.71
N PRO A 238 12.98 -20.30 10.97
CA PRO A 238 12.14 -19.69 9.95
C PRO A 238 11.31 -18.56 10.52
N ILE A 239 11.09 -17.54 9.70
CA ILE A 239 10.23 -16.42 10.03
C ILE A 239 8.87 -16.70 9.40
N ASP A 240 7.81 -16.72 10.22
CA ASP A 240 6.46 -16.90 9.73
C ASP A 240 6.07 -15.78 8.74
N PRO A 241 5.25 -16.05 7.72
CA PRO A 241 4.87 -15.04 6.75
C PRO A 241 4.25 -13.79 7.38
N ASN A 242 4.83 -12.62 7.10
CA ASN A 242 4.29 -11.34 7.54
C ASN A 242 3.50 -10.67 6.41
N ILE A 243 2.25 -11.08 6.24
CA ILE A 243 1.33 -10.55 5.23
C ILE A 243 0.16 -9.85 5.93
N VAL A 244 0.15 -8.52 5.86
CA VAL A 244 -0.90 -7.68 6.45
C VAL A 244 -1.94 -7.35 5.37
N PRO A 245 -3.23 -7.66 5.59
CA PRO A 245 -4.32 -7.15 4.75
C PRO A 245 -4.29 -5.63 4.66
N PRO A 246 -4.61 -5.02 3.50
CA PRO A 246 -4.89 -3.60 3.45
C PRO A 246 -5.98 -3.23 4.45
N ASP A 247 -5.87 -2.05 5.05
CA ASP A 247 -6.95 -1.46 5.82
C ASP A 247 -8.16 -1.23 4.91
N ASP A 248 -9.37 -1.35 5.45
CA ASP A 248 -10.58 -1.07 4.68
C ASP A 248 -10.56 0.40 4.25
N PRO A 249 -10.59 0.71 2.94
CA PRO A 249 -10.63 2.09 2.51
C PRO A 249 -11.96 2.74 2.93
N ALA A 250 -11.92 4.04 3.21
CA ALA A 250 -13.13 4.85 3.31
C ALA A 250 -13.75 4.91 1.92
N LEU A 251 -14.66 3.97 1.63
CA LEU A 251 -15.22 3.81 0.31
C LEU A 251 -15.90 5.11 -0.14
N PRO A 252 -15.69 5.59 -1.39
CA PRO A 252 -16.35 6.76 -1.95
C PRO A 252 -17.85 6.81 -1.62
N VAL A 253 -18.32 7.77 -0.83
CA VAL A 253 -19.78 7.91 -0.68
C VAL A 253 -20.29 8.59 -1.96
N PRO A 254 -21.20 7.96 -2.73
CA PRO A 254 -21.77 8.60 -3.90
C PRO A 254 -22.50 9.90 -3.47
N PRO A 255 -22.54 10.95 -4.31
CA PRO A 255 -23.21 12.19 -3.93
C PRO A 255 -24.71 12.02 -3.59
N THR A 256 -25.15 12.40 -2.40
CA THR A 256 -26.56 12.18 -1.97
C THR A 256 -27.45 13.42 -2.09
N PHE A 257 -26.95 14.50 -2.71
CA PHE A 257 -27.70 15.75 -2.81
C PHE A 257 -28.93 15.63 -3.72
N LYS A 258 -29.94 16.44 -3.42
CA LYS A 258 -31.18 16.54 -4.19
C LYS A 258 -31.20 17.83 -5.00
N VAL A 259 -31.58 17.73 -6.27
CA VAL A 259 -31.99 18.88 -7.08
C VAL A 259 -33.48 18.70 -7.35
N TYR A 260 -34.30 19.28 -6.48
CA TYR A 260 -35.75 19.27 -6.68
C TYR A 260 -36.11 20.29 -7.76
N LEU A 261 -36.86 19.86 -8.76
CA LEU A 261 -37.35 20.69 -9.86
C LEU A 261 -38.86 20.48 -9.93
N GLY A 262 -39.63 21.49 -9.52
CA GLY A 262 -41.10 21.39 -9.49
C GLY A 262 -41.72 21.78 -10.82
N ALA A 263 -42.80 21.13 -11.21
CA ALA A 263 -43.60 21.56 -12.35
C ALA A 263 -44.20 22.97 -12.16
N ASP A 264 -44.64 23.54 -13.28
CA ASP A 264 -45.27 24.86 -13.39
C ASP A 264 -46.27 24.87 -14.54
N CYS A 265 -46.93 26.01 -14.76
CA CYS A 265 -47.96 26.17 -15.76
C CYS A 265 -47.39 26.38 -17.18
N ASN A 266 -47.92 25.61 -18.14
CA ASN A 266 -47.56 25.61 -19.56
C ASN A 266 -47.98 26.87 -20.36
N SER A 267 -47.68 26.96 -21.66
CA SER A 267 -48.10 28.14 -22.46
C SER A 267 -48.65 27.84 -23.85
N ASP A 268 -49.93 28.15 -24.04
CA ASP A 268 -50.56 28.40 -25.35
C ASP A 268 -51.03 29.87 -25.49
N GLY A 269 -50.09 30.83 -25.34
CA GLY A 269 -50.29 32.23 -25.73
C GLY A 269 -49.78 33.29 -24.74
N GLY A 270 -49.43 34.48 -25.27
CA GLY A 270 -49.03 35.65 -24.46
C GLY A 270 -47.75 35.45 -23.65
N LEU A 271 -47.84 35.66 -22.34
CA LEU A 271 -46.78 35.41 -21.36
C LEU A 271 -46.85 33.99 -20.75
N GLY A 272 -47.77 33.14 -21.21
CA GLY A 272 -48.11 31.87 -20.56
C GLY A 272 -49.10 32.05 -19.42
N CYS A 273 -49.55 30.93 -18.83
CA CYS A 273 -50.41 30.98 -17.65
C CYS A 273 -49.60 31.16 -16.37
N ASP A 274 -50.22 31.82 -15.40
CA ASP A 274 -49.68 31.93 -14.05
C ASP A 274 -49.90 30.60 -13.32
N SER A 275 -48.93 30.15 -12.53
CA SER A 275 -49.08 28.94 -11.70
C SER A 275 -50.13 29.11 -10.60
N ASP A 276 -50.44 30.35 -10.22
CA ASP A 276 -51.54 30.78 -9.37
C ASP A 276 -51.79 32.27 -9.61
N GLY A 277 -53.00 32.77 -9.34
CA GLY A 277 -53.32 34.20 -9.50
C GLY A 277 -52.47 35.14 -8.63
N ASN A 278 -51.82 34.63 -7.57
CA ASN A 278 -50.90 35.39 -6.72
C ASN A 278 -49.43 35.30 -7.16
N THR A 279 -49.10 34.47 -8.15
CA THR A 279 -47.74 34.27 -8.65
C THR A 279 -47.67 34.59 -10.16
N PRO A 280 -47.85 35.86 -10.55
CA PRO A 280 -47.95 36.22 -11.96
C PRO A 280 -46.61 36.14 -12.69
N ARG A 281 -46.64 35.69 -13.95
CA ARG A 281 -45.48 35.70 -14.85
C ARG A 281 -45.12 37.13 -15.24
N GLN A 282 -43.83 37.42 -15.31
CA GLN A 282 -43.32 38.75 -15.64
C GLN A 282 -42.15 38.65 -16.61
N LYS A 283 -42.08 39.54 -17.61
CA LYS A 283 -40.84 39.70 -18.41
C LYS A 283 -39.86 40.62 -17.71
N THR A 284 -38.58 40.44 -17.98
CA THR A 284 -37.53 41.45 -17.70
C THR A 284 -38.02 42.83 -18.12
N ALA A 285 -37.88 43.81 -17.23
CA ALA A 285 -38.27 45.19 -17.48
C ALA A 285 -37.38 45.78 -18.59
N GLY A 286 -37.98 46.52 -19.53
CA GLY A 286 -37.33 46.89 -20.79
C GLY A 286 -36.02 47.68 -20.69
N THR A 287 -35.73 48.34 -19.56
CA THR A 287 -34.47 49.06 -19.33
C THR A 287 -33.45 48.27 -18.50
N PHE A 288 -33.81 47.09 -17.98
CA PHE A 288 -33.02 46.36 -17.01
C PHE A 288 -31.68 45.84 -17.57
N LEU A 289 -31.68 45.22 -18.76
CA LEU A 289 -30.42 44.76 -19.36
C LEU A 289 -29.48 45.92 -19.72
N ALA A 290 -30.05 47.06 -20.15
CA ALA A 290 -29.26 48.22 -20.55
C ALA A 290 -28.67 49.00 -19.35
N SER A 291 -29.37 49.02 -18.21
CA SER A 291 -29.03 49.91 -17.08
C SER A 291 -29.27 49.32 -15.69
N GLY A 292 -30.21 48.38 -15.55
CA GLY A 292 -30.54 47.74 -14.27
C GLY A 292 -29.51 46.73 -13.77
N LEU A 293 -28.71 46.12 -14.65
CA LEU A 293 -27.65 45.18 -14.25
C LEU A 293 -26.54 45.86 -13.45
N ASN A 294 -26.19 47.11 -13.76
CA ASN A 294 -25.14 47.87 -13.06
C ASN A 294 -23.82 47.09 -12.89
N ASN A 295 -23.35 46.42 -13.95
CA ASN A 295 -22.15 45.55 -13.97
C ASN A 295 -22.17 44.34 -13.01
N ARG A 296 -23.32 44.02 -12.39
CA ARG A 296 -23.43 42.89 -11.44
C ARG A 296 -23.36 41.52 -12.11
N SER A 297 -23.78 41.42 -13.36
CA SER A 297 -23.85 40.15 -14.10
C SER A 297 -23.59 40.38 -15.59
N LYS A 298 -23.15 39.32 -16.27
CA LYS A 298 -22.98 39.26 -17.73
C LYS A 298 -24.28 38.93 -18.47
N GLN A 299 -25.42 38.78 -17.77
CA GLN A 299 -26.72 38.46 -18.37
C GLN A 299 -27.01 39.33 -19.61
N ASN A 300 -27.30 38.69 -20.73
CA ASN A 300 -27.47 39.37 -22.02
C ASN A 300 -28.76 38.98 -22.76
N ILE A 301 -29.71 38.39 -22.02
CA ILE A 301 -31.01 37.98 -22.52
C ILE A 301 -32.10 38.36 -21.52
N ASP A 302 -33.29 38.66 -22.06
CA ASP A 302 -34.49 38.84 -21.24
C ASP A 302 -34.93 37.49 -20.70
N THR A 303 -35.48 37.48 -19.49
CA THR A 303 -36.05 36.29 -18.85
C THR A 303 -37.51 36.52 -18.47
N ILE A 304 -38.18 35.43 -18.17
CA ILE A 304 -39.52 35.35 -17.61
C ILE A 304 -39.35 34.92 -16.15
N LEU A 305 -39.85 35.73 -15.22
CA LEU A 305 -40.11 35.28 -13.86
C LEU A 305 -41.28 34.32 -13.90
N HIS A 306 -41.08 33.13 -13.37
CA HIS A 306 -42.13 32.13 -13.23
C HIS A 306 -42.03 31.42 -11.88
N TYR A 307 -43.04 30.62 -11.56
CA TYR A 307 -43.16 29.98 -10.25
C TYR A 307 -43.59 28.53 -10.40
N THR A 308 -43.09 27.65 -9.53
CA THR A 308 -43.62 26.29 -9.43
C THR A 308 -45.09 26.31 -9.00
N TRP A 309 -45.83 25.24 -9.30
CA TRP A 309 -47.20 25.04 -8.83
C TRP A 309 -47.35 25.26 -7.31
N PRO A 310 -48.49 25.79 -6.79
CA PRO A 310 -48.68 26.20 -5.40
C PRO A 310 -48.93 25.02 -4.44
N GLY A 311 -48.20 23.91 -4.61
CA GLY A 311 -48.37 22.70 -3.79
C GLY A 311 -49.38 21.69 -4.35
N ASN A 312 -49.61 21.70 -5.66
CA ASN A 312 -50.41 20.73 -6.41
C ASN A 312 -49.63 20.20 -7.63
N SER A 313 -50.24 19.35 -8.45
CA SER A 313 -49.65 18.86 -9.72
C SER A 313 -48.22 18.33 -9.58
N GLY A 314 -47.99 17.44 -8.62
CA GLY A 314 -46.67 16.83 -8.36
C GLY A 314 -45.70 17.70 -7.53
N VAL A 315 -46.10 18.92 -7.15
CA VAL A 315 -45.31 19.82 -6.30
C VAL A 315 -45.78 19.73 -4.83
N PRO A 316 -44.91 19.38 -3.86
CA PRO A 316 -45.28 19.41 -2.45
C PRO A 316 -45.36 20.86 -1.95
N ALA A 317 -46.16 21.11 -0.91
CA ALA A 317 -46.36 22.46 -0.37
C ALA A 317 -45.07 23.18 0.04
N SER A 318 -44.04 22.46 0.49
CA SER A 318 -42.73 23.04 0.83
C SER A 318 -41.98 23.60 -0.38
N ALA A 319 -42.29 23.10 -1.58
CA ALA A 319 -41.74 23.52 -2.86
C ALA A 319 -42.76 24.30 -3.71
N GLY A 320 -43.89 24.72 -3.12
CA GLY A 320 -44.94 25.41 -3.82
C GLY A 320 -44.65 26.90 -4.05
N SER A 321 -45.03 27.42 -5.22
CA SER A 321 -44.88 28.84 -5.57
C SER A 321 -43.43 29.34 -5.49
N LEU A 322 -42.44 28.51 -5.81
CA LEU A 322 -41.03 28.91 -5.79
C LEU A 322 -40.67 29.64 -7.08
N ALA A 323 -40.12 30.84 -6.94
CA ALA A 323 -39.69 31.68 -8.05
C ALA A 323 -38.47 31.11 -8.77
N PHE A 324 -38.46 31.22 -10.10
CA PHE A 324 -37.34 30.89 -10.96
C PHE A 324 -37.34 31.76 -12.23
N LYS A 325 -36.17 31.85 -12.89
CA LYS A 325 -36.06 32.48 -14.21
C LYS A 325 -36.26 31.46 -15.30
N MET A 326 -36.85 31.87 -16.40
CA MET A 326 -36.95 31.10 -17.62
C MET A 326 -36.55 31.96 -18.81
N TRP A 327 -35.80 31.46 -19.80
CA TRP A 327 -35.61 32.25 -21.04
C TRP A 327 -36.75 32.00 -22.03
N ALA A 328 -37.03 30.74 -22.35
CA ALA A 328 -38.14 30.40 -23.24
C ALA A 328 -38.73 29.00 -22.94
N ASP A 329 -40.04 28.88 -23.15
CA ASP A 329 -40.78 27.61 -23.14
C ASP A 329 -41.64 27.44 -24.41
N ASP A 330 -42.01 26.20 -24.71
CA ASP A 330 -43.04 25.81 -25.68
C ASP A 330 -43.01 26.56 -27.02
N SER A 331 -44.06 27.33 -27.33
CA SER A 331 -44.23 28.07 -28.58
C SER A 331 -43.34 29.32 -28.66
N ARG A 332 -42.70 29.71 -27.56
CA ARG A 332 -41.85 30.91 -27.46
C ARG A 332 -40.38 30.62 -27.66
N ILE A 333 -39.97 29.36 -27.71
CA ILE A 333 -38.61 28.97 -28.07
C ILE A 333 -38.34 29.48 -29.49
N PRO A 334 -37.39 30.42 -29.69
CA PRO A 334 -37.08 30.90 -31.03
C PRO A 334 -36.47 29.76 -31.85
N ARG A 335 -37.04 29.46 -33.01
CA ARG A 335 -36.60 28.35 -33.86
C ARG A 335 -36.24 28.81 -35.27
N GLY A 336 -35.14 28.25 -35.80
CA GLY A 336 -34.73 28.41 -37.18
C GLY A 336 -35.54 27.53 -38.13
N ALA A 337 -35.36 27.74 -39.44
CA ALA A 337 -36.05 26.94 -40.47
C ALA A 337 -35.70 25.44 -40.42
N ASN A 338 -34.53 25.09 -39.86
CA ASN A 338 -34.09 23.71 -39.63
C ASN A 338 -34.62 23.10 -38.32
N GLY A 339 -35.36 23.88 -37.52
CA GLY A 339 -35.90 23.46 -36.23
C GLY A 339 -34.98 23.65 -35.03
N ASP A 340 -33.76 24.15 -35.21
CA ASP A 340 -32.82 24.42 -34.11
C ASP A 340 -33.24 25.64 -33.28
N ILE A 341 -32.79 25.67 -32.03
CA ILE A 341 -32.96 26.84 -31.16
C ILE A 341 -32.09 27.99 -31.70
N THR A 342 -32.72 29.13 -31.99
CA THR A 342 -32.04 30.34 -32.45
C THR A 342 -31.65 31.21 -31.26
N LEU A 343 -30.36 31.18 -30.90
CA LEU A 343 -29.85 32.01 -29.81
C LEU A 343 -29.59 33.45 -30.28
N PRO A 344 -29.88 34.47 -29.44
CA PRO A 344 -29.69 35.88 -29.78
C PRO A 344 -28.21 36.29 -29.91
N ALA A 345 -27.29 35.48 -29.36
CA ALA A 345 -25.85 35.70 -29.42
C ALA A 345 -25.10 34.37 -29.55
N ASN A 346 -23.81 34.43 -29.87
CA ASN A 346 -22.95 33.24 -29.85
C ASN A 346 -22.69 32.73 -28.42
N LYS A 347 -22.62 33.65 -27.46
CA LYS A 347 -22.57 33.35 -26.03
C LYS A 347 -23.79 33.97 -25.35
N VAL A 348 -24.56 33.17 -24.65
CA VAL A 348 -25.69 33.61 -23.83
C VAL A 348 -25.34 33.37 -22.36
N TYR A 349 -25.66 34.34 -21.51
CA TYR A 349 -25.46 34.27 -20.06
C TYR A 349 -26.83 34.23 -19.40
N PHE A 350 -27.13 33.11 -18.75
CA PHE A 350 -28.39 32.82 -18.08
C PHE A 350 -28.11 32.44 -16.63
N ASN A 351 -28.92 32.95 -15.69
CA ASN A 351 -28.64 32.76 -14.27
C ASN A 351 -29.89 32.62 -13.40
N SER A 352 -29.70 32.25 -12.14
CA SER A 352 -30.73 32.24 -11.10
C SER A 352 -30.64 33.42 -10.12
N TYR A 353 -30.01 34.54 -10.50
CA TYR A 353 -29.74 35.64 -9.57
C TYR A 353 -31.00 36.44 -9.23
N ASN A 354 -31.23 36.69 -7.94
CA ASN A 354 -32.34 37.52 -7.49
C ASN A 354 -31.86 38.96 -7.24
N TYR A 355 -31.91 39.81 -8.27
CA TYR A 355 -31.36 41.17 -8.19
C TYR A 355 -32.11 42.12 -7.25
N SER A 356 -33.34 41.78 -6.83
CA SER A 356 -34.10 42.53 -5.82
C SER A 356 -33.71 42.18 -4.38
N TYR A 357 -32.86 41.16 -4.19
CA TYR A 357 -32.39 40.76 -2.88
C TYR A 357 -31.81 41.97 -2.11
N ASN A 358 -32.21 42.08 -0.84
CA ASN A 358 -31.79 43.14 0.09
C ASN A 358 -31.97 44.58 -0.45
N GLY A 359 -33.07 44.83 -1.16
CA GLY A 359 -33.42 46.16 -1.67
C GLY A 359 -32.71 46.53 -2.98
N GLY A 360 -32.13 45.57 -3.70
CA GLY A 360 -31.54 45.79 -5.01
C GLY A 360 -32.56 46.12 -6.10
N VAL A 361 -32.07 46.57 -7.27
CA VAL A 361 -32.92 46.90 -8.42
C VAL A 361 -33.60 45.63 -8.94
N ASN A 362 -34.93 45.63 -8.91
CA ASN A 362 -35.75 44.52 -9.40
C ASN A 362 -35.62 44.37 -10.93
N GLU A 363 -35.48 43.13 -11.39
CA GLU A 363 -35.43 42.80 -12.82
C GLU A 363 -36.79 42.91 -13.49
N TYR A 364 -37.86 42.69 -12.73
CA TYR A 364 -39.22 42.60 -13.23
C TYR A 364 -40.03 43.85 -12.88
N SER A 365 -41.13 44.09 -13.62
CA SER A 365 -41.96 45.30 -13.44
C SER A 365 -42.67 45.36 -12.08
N SER A 366 -42.97 44.21 -11.48
CA SER A 366 -43.60 44.05 -10.18
C SER A 366 -42.72 43.23 -9.24
N ALA A 367 -42.94 43.37 -7.93
CA ALA A 367 -42.21 42.61 -6.93
C ALA A 367 -42.38 41.09 -7.14
N VAL A 368 -41.34 40.33 -6.76
CA VAL A 368 -41.39 38.86 -6.73
C VAL A 368 -42.37 38.43 -5.63
N ALA A 369 -43.32 37.55 -5.98
CA ALA A 369 -44.28 37.00 -5.03
C ALA A 369 -43.61 36.07 -4.01
N ASN A 370 -44.17 35.97 -2.81
CA ASN A 370 -43.67 35.02 -1.80
C ASN A 370 -43.94 33.57 -2.22
N SER A 371 -43.12 32.66 -1.68
CA SER A 371 -43.36 31.22 -1.77
C SER A 371 -44.57 30.82 -0.92
N LEU A 372 -45.18 29.67 -1.21
CA LEU A 372 -46.36 29.19 -0.48
C LEU A 372 -46.06 29.02 1.02
N GLN A 373 -44.87 28.51 1.34
CA GLN A 373 -44.38 28.32 2.71
C GLN A 373 -43.09 29.10 2.93
N GLY A 374 -43.11 30.03 3.89
CA GLY A 374 -41.98 30.90 4.21
C GLY A 374 -41.70 31.96 3.13
N SER A 375 -40.55 32.62 3.22
CA SER A 375 -40.13 33.69 2.29
C SER A 375 -38.97 33.23 1.39
N LYS A 376 -39.07 32.02 0.82
CA LYS A 376 -37.99 31.38 0.05
C LYS A 376 -37.67 32.10 -1.27
N ASN A 377 -38.58 32.92 -1.79
CA ASN A 377 -38.36 33.69 -3.01
C ASN A 377 -37.55 34.98 -2.79
N ASN A 378 -37.32 35.37 -1.53
CA ASN A 378 -36.56 36.58 -1.17
C ASN A 378 -35.14 36.23 -0.66
N GLN A 379 -34.41 35.45 -1.46
CA GLN A 379 -33.04 35.01 -1.18
C GLN A 379 -32.08 35.48 -2.28
N TYR A 380 -30.78 35.29 -2.09
CA TYR A 380 -29.75 35.72 -3.06
C TYR A 380 -29.89 35.05 -4.44
N PHE A 381 -30.38 33.81 -4.45
CA PHE A 381 -30.69 33.04 -5.64
C PHE A 381 -32.17 32.66 -5.65
N PHE A 382 -32.73 32.52 -6.85
CA PHE A 382 -33.99 31.85 -7.06
C PHE A 382 -33.83 30.33 -6.86
N VAL A 383 -34.79 29.72 -6.17
CA VAL A 383 -34.73 28.31 -5.74
C VAL A 383 -35.76 27.41 -6.43
N GLY A 384 -36.59 27.94 -7.32
CA GLY A 384 -37.57 27.14 -8.08
C GLY A 384 -36.97 26.31 -9.22
N GLY A 385 -35.68 26.49 -9.51
CA GLY A 385 -34.98 25.81 -10.62
C GLY A 385 -35.05 26.61 -11.91
N SER A 386 -34.12 27.55 -12.12
CA SER A 386 -34.13 28.42 -13.30
C SER A 386 -33.77 27.66 -14.57
N ARG A 387 -34.54 27.83 -15.65
CA ARG A 387 -34.46 27.01 -16.87
C ARG A 387 -34.17 27.86 -18.09
N PHE A 388 -33.07 27.59 -18.78
CA PHE A 388 -32.78 28.32 -20.01
C PHE A 388 -33.82 27.97 -21.08
N VAL A 389 -34.01 26.69 -21.40
CA VAL A 389 -35.12 26.24 -22.26
C VAL A 389 -35.91 25.15 -21.56
N GLU A 390 -37.23 25.29 -21.60
CA GLU A 390 -38.17 24.26 -21.16
C GLU A 390 -39.08 23.85 -22.32
N VAL A 391 -39.32 22.55 -22.46
CA VAL A 391 -40.30 22.03 -23.41
C VAL A 391 -41.32 21.24 -22.63
N ASP A 392 -42.60 21.53 -22.87
CA ASP A 392 -43.72 20.87 -22.24
C ASP A 392 -44.85 20.58 -23.26
N ASN A 393 -45.64 19.54 -23.02
CA ASN A 393 -46.86 19.21 -23.75
C ASN A 393 -46.70 19.13 -25.29
N ARG A 394 -45.55 18.61 -25.75
CA ARG A 394 -45.21 18.40 -27.17
C ARG A 394 -45.17 16.93 -27.56
N HIS A 395 -45.95 16.55 -28.58
CA HIS A 395 -46.01 15.17 -29.08
C HIS A 395 -44.71 14.68 -29.75
N SER A 396 -43.94 15.60 -30.34
CA SER A 396 -42.67 15.30 -31.01
C SER A 396 -41.90 16.59 -31.29
N GLY A 397 -40.64 16.47 -31.69
CA GLY A 397 -39.82 17.59 -32.14
C GLY A 397 -38.39 17.50 -31.64
N LEU A 398 -37.47 18.10 -32.39
CA LEU A 398 -36.07 18.28 -32.02
C LEU A 398 -35.86 19.70 -31.51
N TYR A 399 -35.32 19.83 -30.31
CA TYR A 399 -34.92 21.09 -29.69
C TYR A 399 -33.41 21.04 -29.47
N GLU A 400 -32.69 21.52 -30.48
CA GLU A 400 -31.23 21.45 -30.53
C GLU A 400 -30.61 22.81 -30.17
N LEU A 401 -29.72 22.83 -29.16
CA LEU A 401 -28.75 23.91 -28.97
C LEU A 401 -27.64 23.73 -30.03
N PRO A 402 -27.55 24.61 -31.04
CA PRO A 402 -26.73 24.32 -32.22
C PRO A 402 -25.23 24.46 -31.94
N SER A 403 -24.43 23.81 -32.78
CA SER A 403 -22.97 23.85 -32.69
C SER A 403 -22.42 25.27 -32.81
N GLY A 404 -21.31 25.53 -32.11
CA GLY A 404 -20.68 26.86 -32.05
C GLY A 404 -21.39 27.87 -31.15
N LYS A 405 -22.53 27.51 -30.52
CA LYS A 405 -23.19 28.34 -29.51
C LYS A 405 -22.81 27.91 -28.09
N THR A 406 -22.79 28.88 -27.18
CA THR A 406 -22.49 28.65 -25.76
C THR A 406 -23.58 29.25 -24.87
N VAL A 407 -24.04 28.47 -23.90
CA VAL A 407 -24.89 28.90 -22.79
C VAL A 407 -24.06 28.82 -21.51
N ASN A 408 -23.77 29.99 -20.93
CA ASN A 408 -23.15 30.11 -19.61
C ASN A 408 -24.24 30.16 -18.55
N LEU A 409 -24.24 29.20 -17.63
CA LEU A 409 -25.16 29.10 -16.51
C LEU A 409 -24.50 29.73 -15.27
N GLY A 410 -25.21 30.63 -14.60
CA GLY A 410 -24.77 31.29 -13.36
C GLY A 410 -25.73 31.05 -12.20
N GLY A 411 -25.21 30.86 -11.00
CA GLY A 411 -26.00 30.61 -9.80
C GLY A 411 -26.34 29.13 -9.60
N ILE A 412 -27.09 28.86 -8.54
CA ILE A 412 -27.53 27.51 -8.16
C ILE A 412 -28.83 27.13 -8.86
N PHE A 413 -29.13 25.83 -8.94
CA PHE A 413 -30.35 25.30 -9.55
C PHE A 413 -30.64 25.92 -10.92
N THR A 414 -29.61 26.03 -11.76
CA THR A 414 -29.69 26.62 -13.08
C THR A 414 -29.51 25.53 -14.13
N LEU A 415 -30.43 25.47 -15.09
CA LEU A 415 -30.59 24.36 -16.02
C LEU A 415 -30.48 24.82 -17.48
N GLY A 416 -29.86 23.99 -18.31
CA GLY A 416 -29.72 24.24 -19.74
C GLY A 416 -30.99 23.90 -20.54
N LEU A 417 -31.23 22.62 -20.77
CA LEU A 417 -32.41 22.13 -21.49
C LEU A 417 -33.26 21.27 -20.56
N VAL A 418 -34.56 21.55 -20.45
CA VAL A 418 -35.48 20.88 -19.54
C VAL A 418 -36.69 20.35 -20.29
N SER A 419 -37.07 19.11 -20.02
CA SER A 419 -38.35 18.53 -20.47
C SER A 419 -39.26 18.30 -19.28
N GLN A 420 -40.50 18.78 -19.38
CA GLN A 420 -41.63 18.36 -18.55
C GLN A 420 -42.39 17.26 -19.31
N GLN A 421 -41.98 16.01 -19.09
CA GLN A 421 -42.59 14.76 -19.59
C GLN A 421 -43.33 14.80 -20.94
N ASN A 422 -42.60 14.82 -22.07
CA ASN A 422 -43.19 14.86 -23.41
C ASN A 422 -42.40 14.06 -24.47
N GLY A 423 -42.88 14.01 -25.73
CA GLY A 423 -42.35 13.14 -26.78
C GLY A 423 -41.15 13.70 -27.56
N THR A 424 -40.38 14.63 -26.99
CA THR A 424 -39.37 15.39 -27.74
C THR A 424 -37.94 14.86 -27.59
N GLU A 425 -37.05 15.34 -28.43
CA GLU A 425 -35.60 15.19 -28.25
C GLU A 425 -34.99 16.53 -27.86
N LEU A 426 -34.45 16.60 -26.64
CA LEU A 426 -33.62 17.72 -26.19
C LEU A 426 -32.17 17.40 -26.49
N LYS A 427 -31.54 18.20 -27.35
CA LYS A 427 -30.19 17.94 -27.86
C LYS A 427 -29.25 19.10 -27.63
N ASN A 428 -28.11 18.85 -27.00
CA ASN A 428 -27.00 19.79 -26.97
C ASN A 428 -25.96 19.43 -28.05
N SER A 429 -25.77 20.29 -29.05
CA SER A 429 -24.63 20.22 -29.99
C SER A 429 -23.63 21.36 -29.81
N GLY A 430 -23.95 22.34 -28.95
CA GLY A 430 -23.13 23.49 -28.60
C GLY A 430 -22.32 23.26 -27.33
N THR A 431 -22.28 24.27 -26.45
CA THR A 431 -21.63 24.22 -25.14
C THR A 431 -22.56 24.73 -24.06
N ILE A 432 -22.80 23.93 -23.02
CA ILE A 432 -23.46 24.35 -21.78
C ILE A 432 -22.39 24.34 -20.69
N THR A 433 -22.16 25.47 -20.01
CA THR A 433 -21.03 25.58 -19.08
C THR A 433 -21.30 26.62 -17.99
N ASP A 434 -20.51 26.61 -16.93
CA ASP A 434 -20.43 27.68 -15.94
C ASP A 434 -19.04 28.34 -15.90
N LYS A 435 -18.18 28.06 -16.89
CA LYS A 435 -16.77 28.46 -16.88
C LYS A 435 -16.54 29.96 -16.59
N GLU A 436 -17.43 30.82 -17.07
CA GLU A 436 -17.33 32.27 -16.91
C GLU A 436 -18.06 32.84 -15.68
N GLU A 437 -18.71 31.99 -14.88
CA GLU A 437 -19.46 32.38 -13.68
C GLU A 437 -18.58 33.08 -12.63
N LYS A 438 -17.36 32.59 -12.42
CA LYS A 438 -16.41 33.17 -11.47
C LYS A 438 -16.06 34.63 -11.73
N ASP A 439 -16.28 35.11 -12.96
CA ASP A 439 -16.01 36.49 -13.33
C ASP A 439 -17.20 37.41 -13.03
N GLU A 440 -18.38 36.86 -12.73
CA GLU A 440 -19.59 37.64 -12.45
C GLU A 440 -19.49 38.30 -11.07
N GLU A 441 -19.71 39.62 -11.03
CA GLU A 441 -19.63 40.40 -9.78
C GLU A 441 -20.67 39.94 -8.74
N TRP A 442 -21.80 39.38 -9.17
CA TRP A 442 -22.77 38.74 -8.28
C TRP A 442 -22.15 37.56 -7.51
N ILE A 443 -21.37 36.71 -8.17
CA ILE A 443 -20.76 35.55 -7.50
C ILE A 443 -19.58 35.96 -6.62
N LYS A 444 -18.77 36.93 -7.08
CA LYS A 444 -17.67 37.48 -6.28
C LYS A 444 -18.14 38.14 -4.99
N ASN A 445 -19.31 38.78 -5.03
CA ASN A 445 -19.91 39.47 -3.89
C ASN A 445 -21.01 38.65 -3.20
N MET A 446 -21.06 37.33 -3.42
CA MET A 446 -22.01 36.46 -2.74
C MET A 446 -21.86 36.60 -1.22
N PRO A 447 -22.94 36.90 -0.47
CA PRO A 447 -22.85 37.01 0.98
C PRO A 447 -22.63 35.64 1.60
N HIS A 448 -21.98 35.59 2.77
CA HIS A 448 -21.88 34.39 3.59
C HIS A 448 -22.62 34.58 4.91
N ASP A 449 -23.09 33.47 5.49
CA ASP A 449 -23.63 33.50 6.85
C ASP A 449 -22.56 33.97 7.83
N SER A 450 -22.97 34.64 8.90
CA SER A 450 -22.04 35.22 9.89
C SER A 450 -21.08 34.16 10.45
N GLY A 451 -19.77 34.39 10.24
CA GLY A 451 -18.71 33.48 10.68
C GLY A 451 -18.62 32.15 9.90
N LYS A 452 -19.27 32.04 8.73
CA LYS A 452 -19.24 30.86 7.86
C LYS A 452 -18.60 31.20 6.52
N ASN A 453 -18.21 30.15 5.80
CA ASN A 453 -17.69 30.20 4.43
C ASN A 453 -18.73 29.77 3.39
N TYR A 454 -20.01 29.76 3.78
CA TYR A 454 -21.14 29.38 2.92
C TYR A 454 -22.31 30.32 3.17
N LEU A 455 -23.20 30.40 2.20
CA LEU A 455 -24.54 30.99 2.31
C LEU A 455 -25.56 29.87 2.56
N THR A 456 -26.38 29.98 3.60
CA THR A 456 -27.55 29.10 3.74
C THR A 456 -28.65 29.57 2.80
N VAL A 457 -29.07 28.67 1.91
CA VAL A 457 -30.20 28.87 1.02
C VAL A 457 -31.31 27.90 1.41
N HIS A 458 -32.46 28.44 1.79
CA HIS A 458 -33.68 27.70 2.05
C HIS A 458 -34.28 27.21 0.73
N GLY A 459 -33.93 26.00 0.35
CA GLY A 459 -34.36 25.41 -0.91
C GLY A 459 -35.74 24.76 -0.84
N PRO A 460 -36.12 24.01 -1.89
CA PRO A 460 -37.47 23.46 -2.01
C PRO A 460 -37.86 22.48 -0.90
N THR A 461 -36.97 21.55 -0.59
CA THR A 461 -37.23 20.46 0.35
C THR A 461 -36.32 20.48 1.57
N GLU A 462 -35.21 21.23 1.52
CA GLU A 462 -34.22 21.32 2.57
C GLU A 462 -33.38 22.61 2.47
N ASP A 463 -32.55 22.85 3.48
CA ASP A 463 -31.58 23.93 3.48
C ASP A 463 -30.28 23.48 2.80
N TYR A 464 -29.74 24.34 1.95
CA TYR A 464 -28.53 24.10 1.17
C TYR A 464 -27.42 25.04 1.63
N LYS A 465 -26.23 24.49 1.81
CA LYS A 465 -25.03 25.28 2.16
C LYS A 465 -24.23 25.55 0.91
N ILE A 466 -24.40 26.74 0.35
CA ILE A 466 -23.79 27.14 -0.92
C ILE A 466 -22.45 27.81 -0.66
N THR A 467 -21.40 27.26 -1.24
CA THR A 467 -20.07 27.87 -1.27
C THR A 467 -19.82 28.37 -2.69
N ASN A 468 -19.23 29.56 -2.84
CA ASN A 468 -18.38 29.78 -4.00
C ASN A 468 -17.11 28.96 -3.70
N ASP A 469 -16.86 27.94 -4.49
CA ASP A 469 -15.73 27.05 -4.26
C ASP A 469 -14.40 27.81 -4.30
N GLY A 470 -13.28 27.13 -4.02
CA GLY A 470 -11.97 27.80 -3.95
C GLY A 470 -11.60 28.53 -5.24
N ASP A 471 -12.25 28.17 -6.35
CA ASP A 471 -12.05 28.73 -7.69
C ASP A 471 -13.11 29.75 -8.13
N GLY A 472 -14.13 30.00 -7.31
CA GLY A 472 -15.14 31.05 -7.53
C GLY A 472 -16.42 30.60 -8.26
N TYR A 473 -16.78 29.32 -8.22
CA TYR A 473 -17.99 28.76 -8.83
C TYR A 473 -18.99 28.27 -7.78
N VAL A 474 -20.29 28.39 -8.07
CA VAL A 474 -21.36 27.83 -7.23
C VAL A 474 -21.95 26.57 -7.86
N GLY A 475 -22.48 25.67 -7.04
CA GLY A 475 -22.88 24.34 -7.47
C GLY A 475 -24.28 24.18 -8.07
N TYR A 476 -24.75 22.94 -8.13
CA TYR A 476 -26.15 22.57 -8.41
C TYR A 476 -26.67 22.92 -9.81
N LYS A 477 -25.82 22.78 -10.83
CA LYS A 477 -26.20 23.02 -12.24
C LYS A 477 -26.62 21.73 -12.92
N VAL A 478 -27.54 21.83 -13.88
CA VAL A 478 -27.94 20.68 -14.72
C VAL A 478 -27.86 21.02 -16.20
N GLY A 479 -27.18 20.18 -16.99
CA GLY A 479 -27.02 20.42 -18.42
C GLY A 479 -28.32 20.14 -19.19
N ILE A 480 -28.79 18.89 -19.11
CA ILE A 480 -30.03 18.43 -19.72
C ILE A 480 -30.83 17.67 -18.66
N ALA A 481 -32.10 18.02 -18.47
CA ALA A 481 -32.97 17.43 -17.45
C ALA A 481 -34.32 16.97 -18.03
N GLN A 482 -34.87 15.93 -17.42
CA GLN A 482 -36.30 15.65 -17.44
C GLN A 482 -36.86 15.77 -16.02
N VAL A 483 -38.01 16.42 -15.89
CA VAL A 483 -38.72 16.67 -14.64
C VAL A 483 -40.19 16.26 -14.75
N GLU A 484 -40.84 16.01 -13.62
CA GLU A 484 -42.23 15.52 -13.54
C GLU A 484 -43.25 16.66 -13.50
N GLU A 485 -44.37 16.49 -14.21
CA GLU A 485 -45.56 17.35 -14.19
C GLU A 485 -46.85 16.53 -14.32
N ASN A 486 -46.87 15.59 -15.27
CA ASN A 486 -48.01 14.79 -15.67
C ASN A 486 -48.11 13.54 -14.79
N GLY A 487 -48.60 13.69 -13.56
CA GLY A 487 -48.66 12.61 -12.57
C GLY A 487 -49.42 11.33 -12.99
N GLU A 488 -49.19 10.23 -12.27
CA GLU A 488 -49.78 8.91 -12.54
C GLU A 488 -51.20 8.77 -11.92
N SER A 489 -52.18 9.58 -12.35
CA SER A 489 -53.58 9.46 -11.85
C SER A 489 -54.46 8.59 -12.74
N GLY A 490 -54.06 7.35 -13.06
CA GLY A 490 -54.94 6.29 -13.61
C GLY A 490 -55.80 6.58 -14.86
N GLN A 491 -55.66 7.76 -15.49
CA GLN A 491 -56.52 8.25 -16.57
C GLN A 491 -55.74 8.92 -17.72
N HIS A 492 -54.42 9.03 -17.62
CA HIS A 492 -53.62 9.56 -18.72
C HIS A 492 -52.90 8.43 -19.45
N THR A 493 -53.53 7.93 -20.53
CA THR A 493 -52.73 7.53 -21.70
C THR A 493 -51.75 8.67 -21.97
N TRP A 494 -50.44 8.41 -21.97
CA TRP A 494 -49.36 9.38 -22.20
C TRP A 494 -49.83 10.50 -23.14
N SER A 495 -50.33 11.58 -22.56
CA SER A 495 -50.68 12.75 -23.34
C SER A 495 -49.34 13.28 -23.84
N PHE A 496 -49.26 13.67 -25.12
CA PHE A 496 -48.03 14.21 -25.71
C PHE A 496 -46.89 13.21 -25.93
N SER A 497 -47.19 11.91 -26.08
CA SER A 497 -46.20 10.90 -26.50
C SER A 497 -44.95 10.85 -25.63
N GLY A 498 -45.03 11.10 -24.32
CA GLY A 498 -43.88 11.07 -23.40
C GLY A 498 -43.12 9.73 -23.37
N SER A 499 -43.77 8.67 -23.88
CA SER A 499 -43.08 7.44 -24.23
C SER A 499 -41.93 7.62 -25.21
N ASP A 500 -41.81 8.73 -25.96
CA ASP A 500 -40.79 8.97 -26.99
C ASP A 500 -39.60 9.85 -26.57
N GLN A 501 -39.57 10.34 -25.33
CA GLN A 501 -38.56 11.28 -24.83
C GLN A 501 -37.12 10.82 -25.07
N LYS A 502 -36.27 11.78 -25.48
CA LYS A 502 -34.82 11.63 -25.59
C LYS A 502 -34.11 12.82 -24.96
N LEU A 503 -33.00 12.55 -24.27
CA LEU A 503 -32.06 13.53 -23.75
C LEU A 503 -30.69 13.23 -24.37
N THR A 504 -30.19 14.12 -25.22
CA THR A 504 -29.01 13.85 -26.06
C THR A 504 -27.93 14.91 -25.84
N ASN A 505 -26.73 14.50 -25.42
CA ASN A 505 -25.54 15.35 -25.48
C ASN A 505 -24.63 14.94 -26.65
N ALA A 506 -24.41 15.87 -27.58
CA ALA A 506 -23.51 15.74 -28.73
C ALA A 506 -22.42 16.83 -28.77
N GLY A 507 -22.56 17.87 -27.95
CA GLY A 507 -21.58 18.94 -27.74
C GLY A 507 -20.89 18.81 -26.38
N VAL A 508 -20.61 19.95 -25.75
CA VAL A 508 -19.88 20.02 -24.48
C VAL A 508 -20.81 20.42 -23.34
N ILE A 509 -20.73 19.71 -22.23
CA ILE A 509 -21.19 20.15 -20.92
C ILE A 509 -19.96 20.28 -20.03
N ASP A 510 -19.69 21.46 -19.46
CA ASP A 510 -18.50 21.71 -18.62
C ASP A 510 -18.88 22.48 -17.35
N PHE A 511 -18.97 21.76 -16.23
CA PHE A 511 -19.34 22.30 -14.93
C PHE A 511 -18.18 22.28 -13.94
N ARG A 512 -17.91 23.44 -13.33
CA ARG A 512 -16.85 23.67 -12.37
C ARG A 512 -17.36 23.68 -10.93
N GLY A 513 -18.58 24.16 -10.70
CA GLY A 513 -19.19 24.17 -9.38
C GLY A 513 -19.58 22.78 -8.85
N THR A 514 -19.50 22.61 -7.53
CA THR A 514 -19.83 21.36 -6.81
C THR A 514 -21.26 20.86 -7.06
N ARG A 515 -21.54 19.57 -6.83
CA ARG A 515 -22.91 19.02 -6.89
C ARG A 515 -23.66 19.32 -8.18
N SER A 516 -22.97 19.30 -9.32
CA SER A 516 -23.56 19.54 -10.62
C SER A 516 -23.85 18.21 -11.33
N ILE A 517 -24.82 18.20 -12.25
CA ILE A 517 -25.25 17.02 -12.99
C ILE A 517 -25.20 17.31 -14.49
N GLY A 518 -24.44 16.53 -15.26
CA GLY A 518 -24.39 16.69 -16.71
C GLY A 518 -25.76 16.41 -17.35
N MET A 519 -26.27 15.21 -17.14
CA MET A 519 -27.58 14.75 -17.63
C MET A 519 -28.39 14.10 -16.51
N TYR A 520 -29.64 14.50 -16.35
CA TYR A 520 -30.49 14.10 -15.22
C TYR A 520 -31.89 13.68 -15.68
N ASP A 521 -32.33 12.48 -15.30
CA ASP A 521 -33.72 12.05 -15.44
C ASP A 521 -34.31 11.91 -14.04
N TYR A 522 -35.27 12.78 -13.69
CA TYR A 522 -35.83 12.86 -12.35
C TYR A 522 -37.35 12.89 -12.38
N LEU A 523 -37.97 11.77 -12.01
CA LEU A 523 -39.41 11.65 -11.80
C LEU A 523 -39.66 11.02 -10.42
N GLN A 524 -40.45 11.69 -9.60
CA GLN A 524 -40.67 11.36 -8.18
C GLN A 524 -41.76 10.30 -8.00
N HIS A 525 -42.81 10.36 -8.81
CA HIS A 525 -43.99 9.51 -8.73
C HIS A 525 -44.22 8.76 -10.04
N ASP A 526 -43.78 9.28 -11.18
CA ASP A 526 -44.08 8.69 -12.49
C ASP A 526 -42.93 7.85 -13.08
N ARG A 527 -43.21 7.24 -14.23
CA ARG A 527 -42.37 6.29 -14.95
C ARG A 527 -41.70 6.93 -16.17
N SER A 528 -40.39 7.04 -16.14
CA SER A 528 -39.60 7.55 -17.25
C SER A 528 -39.50 6.56 -18.40
N HIS A 529 -39.61 7.09 -19.62
CA HIS A 529 -39.37 6.38 -20.87
C HIS A 529 -38.12 6.92 -21.60
N ALA A 530 -37.36 7.78 -20.92
CA ALA A 530 -36.29 8.56 -21.52
C ALA A 530 -35.15 7.68 -22.01
N ILE A 531 -34.69 7.98 -23.22
CA ILE A 531 -33.37 7.53 -23.68
C ILE A 531 -32.39 8.67 -23.40
N MET A 532 -31.51 8.46 -22.42
CA MET A 532 -30.45 9.39 -22.05
C MET A 532 -29.13 8.97 -22.71
N LYS A 533 -28.58 9.84 -23.57
CA LYS A 533 -27.42 9.51 -24.40
C LYS A 533 -26.38 10.62 -24.45
N ASN A 534 -25.16 10.34 -24.00
CA ASN A 534 -23.97 11.11 -24.36
C ASN A 534 -23.35 10.47 -25.61
N THR A 535 -23.54 11.08 -26.77
CA THR A 535 -23.14 10.52 -28.09
C THR A 535 -21.62 10.49 -28.26
N GLY A 536 -21.11 9.82 -29.29
CA GLY A 536 -19.67 9.71 -29.56
C GLY A 536 -18.87 11.02 -29.66
N THR A 537 -19.52 12.14 -29.98
CA THR A 537 -18.91 13.49 -29.97
C THR A 537 -19.13 14.26 -28.67
N GLY A 538 -20.05 13.79 -27.83
CA GLY A 538 -20.44 14.44 -26.59
C GLY A 538 -19.34 14.38 -25.53
N VAL A 539 -19.09 15.50 -24.87
CA VAL A 539 -18.13 15.63 -23.78
C VAL A 539 -18.82 16.18 -22.55
N ILE A 540 -18.66 15.51 -21.41
CA ILE A 540 -19.08 15.99 -20.09
C ILE A 540 -17.83 16.17 -19.23
N ASN A 541 -17.56 17.39 -18.79
CA ASN A 541 -16.45 17.72 -17.91
C ASN A 541 -16.98 18.17 -16.55
N LEU A 542 -16.53 17.52 -15.48
CA LEU A 542 -16.86 17.88 -14.11
C LEU A 542 -15.58 18.18 -13.35
N SER A 543 -15.57 19.31 -12.66
CA SER A 543 -14.46 19.72 -11.79
C SER A 543 -14.90 20.02 -10.35
N GLY A 544 -16.20 20.16 -10.09
CA GLY A 544 -16.72 20.36 -8.76
C GLY A 544 -16.97 19.04 -8.04
N SER A 545 -16.64 18.97 -6.76
CA SER A 545 -16.83 17.76 -5.95
C SER A 545 -18.31 17.35 -5.86
N GLU A 546 -18.55 16.08 -5.55
CA GLU A 546 -19.88 15.52 -5.32
C GLU A 546 -20.81 15.66 -6.54
N SER A 547 -20.31 15.50 -7.76
CA SER A 547 -21.05 15.72 -9.02
C SER A 547 -21.37 14.41 -9.75
N TYR A 548 -22.31 14.51 -10.71
CA TYR A 548 -22.74 13.40 -11.57
C TYR A 548 -22.57 13.70 -13.05
N GLY A 549 -21.98 12.79 -13.82
CA GLY A 549 -21.98 12.91 -15.28
C GLY A 549 -23.39 12.63 -15.83
N MET A 550 -23.90 11.45 -15.56
CA MET A 550 -25.23 10.98 -15.93
C MET A 550 -25.88 10.29 -14.72
N LYS A 551 -27.14 10.63 -14.40
CA LYS A 551 -27.90 10.04 -13.29
C LYS A 551 -29.36 9.82 -13.70
N ILE A 552 -29.87 8.61 -13.45
CA ILE A 552 -31.30 8.30 -13.44
C ILE A 552 -31.78 8.27 -11.99
N ALA A 553 -32.83 9.04 -11.70
CA ALA A 553 -33.53 9.12 -10.44
C ALA A 553 -35.05 9.08 -10.73
N SER A 554 -35.49 7.99 -11.34
CA SER A 554 -36.89 7.76 -11.71
C SER A 554 -37.21 6.26 -11.64
N ARG A 555 -38.50 5.92 -11.53
CA ARG A 555 -38.98 4.60 -11.95
C ARG A 555 -38.94 4.58 -13.47
N THR A 556 -38.52 3.51 -14.11
CA THR A 556 -38.36 3.45 -15.57
C THR A 556 -39.22 2.38 -16.23
N ALA A 557 -39.62 2.65 -17.47
CA ALA A 557 -40.20 1.69 -18.40
C ALA A 557 -39.11 0.85 -19.10
N PRO A 558 -39.46 -0.28 -19.74
CA PRO A 558 -38.48 -1.16 -20.39
C PRO A 558 -37.65 -0.52 -21.52
N ARG A 559 -38.12 0.60 -22.10
CA ARG A 559 -37.39 1.33 -23.15
C ARG A 559 -36.37 2.33 -22.61
N ALA A 560 -36.40 2.68 -21.33
CA ALA A 560 -35.50 3.69 -20.78
C ALA A 560 -34.06 3.18 -20.80
N GLU A 561 -33.11 4.06 -21.13
CA GLU A 561 -31.69 3.70 -21.26
C GLU A 561 -30.78 4.86 -20.80
N MET A 562 -29.58 4.51 -20.33
CA MET A 562 -28.52 5.46 -20.01
C MET A 562 -27.22 5.03 -20.69
N THR A 563 -26.83 5.72 -21.77
CA THR A 563 -25.66 5.32 -22.58
C THR A 563 -24.64 6.45 -22.73
N ASN A 564 -23.38 6.15 -22.41
CA ASN A 564 -22.23 6.97 -22.76
C ASN A 564 -21.43 6.37 -23.93
N GLU A 565 -21.54 6.97 -25.11
CA GLU A 565 -20.67 6.73 -26.28
C GLU A 565 -19.51 7.75 -26.36
N GLY A 566 -19.67 8.91 -25.72
CA GLY A 566 -18.71 10.01 -25.73
C GLY A 566 -17.67 9.94 -24.62
N THR A 567 -17.25 11.12 -24.16
CA THR A 567 -16.26 11.25 -23.07
C THR A 567 -16.86 11.89 -21.83
N ILE A 568 -16.66 11.27 -20.66
CA ILE A 568 -16.94 11.89 -19.35
C ILE A 568 -15.64 12.03 -18.58
N ASN A 569 -15.30 13.24 -18.15
CA ASN A 569 -14.08 13.55 -17.39
C ASN A 569 -14.44 14.00 -15.97
N LEU A 570 -14.02 13.22 -14.98
CA LEU A 570 -13.89 13.66 -13.59
C LEU A 570 -12.45 14.16 -13.41
N ARG A 571 -12.29 15.47 -13.23
CA ARG A 571 -10.97 16.10 -13.26
C ARG A 571 -10.77 17.14 -12.17
N LYS A 572 -9.51 17.51 -11.95
CA LYS A 572 -9.17 18.83 -11.41
C LYS A 572 -9.59 19.92 -12.38
N ASN A 573 -10.10 21.03 -11.85
CA ASN A 573 -10.40 22.25 -12.58
C ASN A 573 -9.16 22.74 -13.36
N PRO A 574 -9.22 22.81 -14.71
CA PRO A 574 -8.12 23.35 -15.51
C PRO A 574 -7.76 24.81 -15.18
N ASP A 575 -8.73 25.58 -14.71
CA ASP A 575 -8.61 27.02 -14.46
C ASP A 575 -8.50 27.33 -12.95
N GLY A 576 -8.22 26.31 -12.12
CA GLY A 576 -8.23 26.42 -10.66
C GLY A 576 -7.69 25.18 -9.92
N ASN A 577 -8.18 24.95 -8.70
CA ASN A 577 -7.76 23.91 -7.77
C ASN A 577 -8.85 22.91 -7.36
N ASP A 578 -10.12 23.22 -7.59
CA ASP A 578 -11.22 22.33 -7.27
C ASP A 578 -11.14 21.03 -8.07
N ARG A 579 -11.66 19.97 -7.48
CA ARG A 579 -11.56 18.61 -8.02
C ARG A 579 -12.92 17.97 -7.95
N ALA A 580 -13.26 17.19 -8.97
CA ALA A 580 -14.45 16.35 -8.97
C ALA A 580 -14.33 15.16 -8.01
N ASP A 581 -13.83 15.41 -6.80
CA ASP A 581 -13.75 14.44 -5.70
C ASP A 581 -15.14 13.96 -5.32
N LYS A 582 -15.27 12.73 -4.82
CA LYS A 582 -16.57 12.15 -4.42
C LYS A 582 -17.62 12.15 -5.54
N SER A 583 -17.21 12.14 -6.80
CA SER A 583 -18.13 12.22 -7.95
C SER A 583 -18.30 10.87 -8.63
N ALA A 584 -19.36 10.73 -9.42
CA ALA A 584 -19.60 9.57 -10.26
C ALA A 584 -19.87 9.97 -11.70
N ALA A 585 -19.17 9.37 -12.66
CA ALA A 585 -19.43 9.68 -14.08
C ALA A 585 -20.78 9.11 -14.55
N MET A 586 -21.11 7.87 -14.17
CA MET A 586 -22.43 7.27 -14.35
C MET A 586 -22.93 6.71 -13.02
N ALA A 587 -24.17 7.01 -12.65
CA ALA A 587 -24.77 6.55 -11.40
C ALA A 587 -26.19 6.02 -11.57
N LEU A 588 -26.46 4.87 -10.94
CA LEU A 588 -27.78 4.28 -10.83
C LEU A 588 -28.01 3.86 -9.37
N MET A 589 -28.72 4.69 -8.61
CA MET A 589 -28.74 4.56 -7.15
C MET A 589 -30.11 4.75 -6.54
N GLU A 590 -30.28 4.20 -5.33
CA GLU A 590 -31.45 4.45 -4.50
C GLU A 590 -31.58 5.95 -4.23
N ASP A 591 -32.77 6.49 -4.48
CA ASP A 591 -33.10 7.89 -4.21
C ASP A 591 -34.44 7.92 -3.47
N ILE A 592 -34.40 8.36 -2.20
CA ILE A 592 -35.59 8.37 -1.33
C ILE A 592 -36.66 9.38 -1.76
N SER A 593 -36.31 10.31 -2.65
CA SER A 593 -37.30 11.24 -3.23
C SER A 593 -38.13 10.60 -4.34
N VAL A 594 -37.75 9.41 -4.82
CA VAL A 594 -38.51 8.62 -5.79
C VAL A 594 -39.39 7.62 -5.04
N THR A 595 -40.66 7.95 -4.88
CA THR A 595 -41.63 7.19 -4.06
C THR A 595 -41.82 5.75 -4.55
N ASN A 596 -41.76 5.53 -5.86
CA ASN A 596 -41.91 4.23 -6.51
C ASN A 596 -40.59 3.44 -6.66
N LYS A 597 -39.52 3.91 -6.01
CA LYS A 597 -38.16 3.36 -6.06
C LYS A 597 -37.52 3.45 -7.44
N VAL A 598 -36.26 3.86 -7.47
CA VAL A 598 -35.47 3.89 -8.70
C VAL A 598 -35.31 2.46 -9.25
N ASN A 599 -35.52 2.27 -10.55
CA ASN A 599 -35.16 1.05 -11.27
C ASN A 599 -34.60 1.38 -12.64
N LEU A 600 -33.93 0.39 -13.23
CA LEU A 600 -33.61 0.34 -14.64
C LEU A 600 -33.47 -1.13 -15.01
N ASP A 601 -34.00 -1.54 -16.15
CA ASP A 601 -33.86 -2.94 -16.57
C ASP A 601 -32.38 -3.27 -16.83
N SER A 602 -31.97 -4.50 -16.48
CA SER A 602 -30.61 -4.99 -16.72
C SER A 602 -30.19 -4.84 -18.19
N GLY A 603 -28.94 -4.46 -18.41
CA GLY A 603 -28.37 -4.24 -19.74
C GLY A 603 -28.74 -2.90 -20.39
N LYS A 604 -29.38 -1.96 -19.66
CA LYS A 604 -29.78 -0.64 -20.18
C LYS A 604 -28.88 0.53 -19.78
N ALA A 605 -27.95 0.34 -18.84
CA ALA A 605 -26.90 1.32 -18.53
C ALA A 605 -25.56 0.89 -19.11
N LYS A 606 -25.02 1.64 -20.08
CA LYS A 606 -23.81 1.25 -20.83
C LYS A 606 -22.80 2.39 -21.00
N ASN A 607 -21.53 2.08 -20.78
CA ASN A 607 -20.40 2.86 -21.28
C ASN A 607 -19.80 2.15 -22.49
N THR A 608 -19.94 2.74 -23.67
CA THR A 608 -19.28 2.33 -24.92
C THR A 608 -18.17 3.30 -25.33
N GLY A 609 -18.13 4.49 -24.71
CA GLY A 609 -17.14 5.54 -24.88
C GLY A 609 -16.03 5.53 -23.83
N THR A 610 -15.59 6.70 -23.40
CA THR A 610 -14.48 6.88 -22.45
C THR A 610 -14.91 7.61 -21.18
N ILE A 611 -14.49 7.10 -20.02
CA ILE A 611 -14.59 7.76 -18.73
C ILE A 611 -13.19 7.96 -18.17
N ASN A 612 -12.84 9.17 -17.74
CA ASN A 612 -11.52 9.48 -17.17
C ASN A 612 -11.64 10.02 -15.74
N LEU A 613 -10.82 9.49 -14.83
CA LEU A 613 -10.64 9.96 -13.44
C LEU A 613 -9.19 10.44 -13.28
N THR A 614 -8.99 11.75 -13.40
CA THR A 614 -7.66 12.37 -13.46
C THR A 614 -7.53 13.44 -12.39
N ASP A 615 -6.50 13.36 -11.55
CA ASP A 615 -6.33 14.29 -10.42
C ASP A 615 -7.60 14.48 -9.60
N VAL A 616 -8.26 13.37 -9.22
CA VAL A 616 -9.42 13.34 -8.30
C VAL A 616 -9.19 12.28 -7.22
N GLN A 617 -10.00 12.30 -6.17
CA GLN A 617 -9.99 11.29 -5.10
C GLN A 617 -11.42 10.92 -4.71
N ASN A 618 -11.58 9.73 -4.14
CA ASN A 618 -12.87 9.20 -3.73
C ASN A 618 -13.92 9.20 -4.85
N SER A 619 -13.55 8.99 -6.11
CA SER A 619 -14.47 9.09 -7.24
C SER A 619 -14.69 7.76 -7.94
N SER A 620 -15.84 7.60 -8.58
CA SER A 620 -16.22 6.38 -9.29
C SER A 620 -16.46 6.63 -10.78
N GLY A 621 -15.98 5.74 -11.65
CA GLY A 621 -16.37 5.78 -13.07
C GLY A 621 -17.84 5.38 -13.24
N ALA A 622 -18.22 4.25 -12.67
CA ALA A 622 -19.60 3.80 -12.58
C ALA A 622 -19.96 3.41 -11.15
N PHE A 623 -21.14 3.79 -10.69
CA PHE A 623 -21.66 3.44 -9.37
C PHE A 623 -23.10 2.91 -9.44
N ILE A 624 -23.37 1.81 -8.76
CA ILE A 624 -24.70 1.22 -8.63
C ILE A 624 -24.97 0.67 -7.24
N ASN A 625 -26.18 0.91 -6.71
CA ASN A 625 -26.68 0.22 -5.52
C ASN A 625 -28.17 -0.20 -5.61
N ILE A 626 -28.72 -0.29 -6.82
CA ILE A 626 -30.06 -0.85 -7.08
C ILE A 626 -29.98 -2.20 -7.79
N ASP A 627 -31.08 -2.95 -7.82
CA ASP A 627 -31.17 -4.27 -8.47
C ASP A 627 -31.18 -4.16 -10.01
N SER A 628 -30.02 -3.86 -10.59
CA SER A 628 -29.78 -3.75 -12.03
C SER A 628 -28.28 -3.93 -12.33
N ASP A 629 -27.83 -3.50 -13.51
CA ASP A 629 -26.43 -3.47 -13.88
C ASP A 629 -25.99 -2.18 -14.60
N ILE A 630 -24.70 -1.86 -14.47
CA ILE A 630 -23.99 -0.92 -15.35
C ILE A 630 -22.87 -1.69 -16.07
N THR A 631 -22.85 -1.60 -17.40
CA THR A 631 -21.88 -2.32 -18.24
C THR A 631 -20.88 -1.36 -18.89
N ASN A 632 -19.57 -1.55 -18.64
CA ASN A 632 -18.51 -1.04 -19.51
C ASN A 632 -18.37 -1.99 -20.70
N ASP A 633 -18.94 -1.64 -21.85
CA ASP A 633 -19.05 -2.52 -23.00
C ASP A 633 -17.70 -2.76 -23.69
N THR A 634 -17.64 -3.63 -24.70
CA THR A 634 -16.38 -4.06 -25.33
C THR A 634 -15.50 -2.91 -25.83
N ASN A 635 -16.10 -1.84 -26.34
CA ASN A 635 -15.37 -0.64 -26.77
C ASN A 635 -15.15 0.40 -25.65
N GLY A 636 -15.83 0.21 -24.53
CA GLY A 636 -15.81 1.10 -23.38
C GLY A 636 -14.46 1.13 -22.69
N LYS A 637 -14.04 2.35 -22.32
CA LYS A 637 -12.79 2.62 -21.60
C LYS A 637 -13.08 3.37 -20.31
N ILE A 638 -12.48 2.93 -19.21
CA ILE A 638 -12.45 3.67 -17.96
C ILE A 638 -10.98 3.83 -17.56
N ASN A 639 -10.48 5.06 -17.50
CA ASN A 639 -9.07 5.35 -17.18
C ASN A 639 -8.97 6.07 -15.84
N ILE A 640 -8.20 5.51 -14.92
CA ILE A 640 -7.84 6.15 -13.65
C ILE A 640 -6.37 6.50 -13.72
N SER A 641 -6.04 7.79 -13.57
CA SER A 641 -4.67 8.29 -13.65
C SER A 641 -4.27 9.19 -12.47
N SER A 642 -5.09 9.20 -11.41
CA SER A 642 -4.89 10.05 -10.24
C SER A 642 -3.76 9.54 -9.34
N THR A 643 -2.97 10.47 -8.79
CA THR A 643 -2.00 10.17 -7.73
C THR A 643 -2.57 10.65 -6.39
N ILE A 644 -2.93 9.70 -5.53
CA ILE A 644 -3.48 9.92 -4.19
C ILE A 644 -2.38 9.68 -3.14
N ALA A 645 -2.30 10.56 -2.16
CA ALA A 645 -1.36 10.43 -1.04
C ALA A 645 -1.78 9.29 -0.09
N LYS A 646 -0.79 8.63 0.52
CA LYS A 646 -1.05 7.64 1.57
C LYS A 646 -1.50 8.34 2.86
N MET A 647 -2.59 7.87 3.45
CA MET A 647 -3.14 8.37 4.71
C MET A 647 -2.91 7.36 5.84
N ALA A 648 -2.95 7.81 7.09
CA ALA A 648 -2.87 6.93 8.26
C ALA A 648 -4.19 6.16 8.50
N HIS A 649 -5.32 6.82 8.24
CA HIS A 649 -6.67 6.29 8.31
C HIS A 649 -7.49 6.85 7.15
N ASP A 650 -8.64 6.23 6.84
CA ASP A 650 -9.59 6.71 5.82
C ASP A 650 -8.95 6.96 4.45
N GLN A 651 -8.14 5.98 4.00
CA GLN A 651 -7.43 6.07 2.73
C GLN A 651 -8.41 6.32 1.57
N ALA A 652 -8.24 7.45 0.90
CA ALA A 652 -9.00 7.76 -0.30
C ALA A 652 -8.63 6.83 -1.45
N VAL A 653 -9.64 6.41 -2.23
CA VAL A 653 -9.45 5.52 -3.38
C VAL A 653 -10.34 5.95 -4.54
N ASN A 654 -9.85 5.81 -5.77
CA ASN A 654 -10.71 5.91 -6.96
C ASN A 654 -11.10 4.53 -7.45
N VAL A 655 -12.34 4.38 -7.91
CA VAL A 655 -12.88 3.09 -8.35
C VAL A 655 -13.37 3.18 -9.79
N GLY A 656 -12.96 2.24 -10.64
CA GLY A 656 -13.40 2.22 -12.04
C GLY A 656 -14.89 1.93 -12.13
N MET A 657 -15.29 0.79 -11.59
CA MET A 657 -16.70 0.41 -11.44
C MET A 657 -16.98 -0.12 -10.04
N ARG A 658 -18.08 0.33 -9.43
CA ARG A 658 -18.47 -0.04 -8.08
C ARG A 658 -19.93 -0.47 -7.98
N ALA A 659 -20.16 -1.59 -7.29
CA ALA A 659 -21.48 -2.05 -6.86
C ALA A 659 -21.55 -2.19 -5.33
N ASP A 660 -22.59 -1.64 -4.72
CA ASP A 660 -22.89 -1.77 -3.29
C ASP A 660 -24.25 -2.44 -3.08
N ALA A 661 -24.41 -3.15 -1.96
CA ALA A 661 -25.72 -3.64 -1.54
C ALA A 661 -26.66 -2.45 -1.26
N GLY A 662 -27.88 -2.52 -1.78
CA GLY A 662 -28.93 -1.54 -1.50
C GLY A 662 -29.58 -1.73 -0.13
N THR A 663 -30.48 -0.82 0.22
CA THR A 663 -31.18 -0.76 1.52
C THR A 663 -32.65 -1.22 1.43
N ASN A 664 -33.00 -1.97 0.38
CA ASN A 664 -34.36 -2.38 0.00
C ASN A 664 -35.24 -1.24 -0.55
N ASN A 665 -34.62 -0.13 -0.96
CA ASN A 665 -35.26 1.01 -1.62
C ASN A 665 -34.96 1.05 -3.14
N GLY A 666 -35.11 -0.12 -3.78
CA GLY A 666 -34.75 -0.34 -5.19
C GLY A 666 -33.58 -1.30 -5.35
N GLY A 667 -32.73 -1.41 -4.32
CA GLY A 667 -31.60 -2.33 -4.30
C GLY A 667 -31.61 -3.34 -3.17
N THR A 668 -31.04 -4.49 -3.46
CA THR A 668 -30.68 -5.56 -2.53
C THR A 668 -29.20 -5.90 -2.76
N ASN A 669 -28.80 -7.16 -2.62
CA ASN A 669 -27.46 -7.63 -2.95
C ASN A 669 -27.26 -7.95 -4.44
N LYS A 670 -28.18 -7.53 -5.33
CA LYS A 670 -28.15 -7.87 -6.76
C LYS A 670 -27.57 -6.77 -7.66
N ALA A 671 -27.26 -5.60 -7.13
CA ALA A 671 -26.53 -4.56 -7.87
C ALA A 671 -25.26 -5.14 -8.50
N THR A 672 -25.08 -4.93 -9.80
CA THR A 672 -23.99 -5.55 -10.56
C THR A 672 -23.23 -4.53 -11.41
N VAL A 673 -21.89 -4.59 -11.39
CA VAL A 673 -21.06 -3.90 -12.39
C VAL A 673 -20.38 -4.89 -13.33
N ILE A 674 -20.42 -4.63 -14.63
CA ILE A 674 -19.93 -5.56 -15.66
C ILE A 674 -18.87 -4.88 -16.52
N ASN A 675 -17.65 -5.42 -16.57
CA ASN A 675 -16.62 -4.97 -17.49
C ASN A 675 -16.44 -5.96 -18.66
N LYS A 676 -16.65 -5.48 -19.88
CA LYS A 676 -16.32 -6.16 -21.15
C LYS A 676 -15.20 -5.44 -21.92
N GLY A 677 -15.04 -4.15 -21.67
CA GLY A 677 -14.02 -3.30 -22.28
C GLY A 677 -12.71 -3.26 -21.49
N THR A 678 -12.10 -2.07 -21.42
CA THR A 678 -10.81 -1.85 -20.74
C THR A 678 -10.95 -0.90 -19.55
N ILE A 679 -10.40 -1.29 -18.41
CA ILE A 679 -10.19 -0.43 -17.25
C ILE A 679 -8.68 -0.24 -17.06
N SER A 680 -8.20 0.99 -17.16
CA SER A 680 -6.78 1.35 -17.04
C SER A 680 -6.49 1.95 -15.67
N LEU A 681 -5.50 1.42 -14.96
CA LEU A 681 -5.06 1.85 -13.62
C LEU A 681 -3.64 2.38 -13.67
N ASP A 682 -3.52 3.71 -13.66
CA ASP A 682 -2.28 4.47 -13.65
C ASP A 682 -2.27 5.38 -12.39
N GLY A 683 -1.12 5.56 -11.72
CA GLY A 683 -1.03 6.42 -10.54
C GLY A 683 -1.02 5.67 -9.20
N SER A 684 -1.86 6.08 -8.24
CA SER A 684 -1.91 5.44 -6.90
C SER A 684 -3.31 5.31 -6.30
N PHE A 685 -3.51 4.27 -5.48
CA PHE A 685 -4.77 3.98 -4.76
C PHE A 685 -6.00 3.90 -5.68
N ALA A 686 -5.86 3.15 -6.76
CA ALA A 686 -6.93 2.90 -7.72
C ALA A 686 -7.43 1.45 -7.63
N ILE A 687 -8.74 1.27 -7.69
CA ILE A 687 -9.40 -0.03 -7.75
C ILE A 687 -10.09 -0.15 -9.11
N GLY A 688 -9.80 -1.21 -9.87
CA GLY A 688 -10.45 -1.46 -11.16
C GLY A 688 -11.94 -1.70 -11.00
N MET A 689 -12.29 -2.72 -10.22
CA MET A 689 -13.68 -3.04 -9.89
C MET A 689 -13.82 -3.37 -8.40
N LEU A 690 -14.91 -2.90 -7.80
CA LEU A 690 -15.24 -3.13 -6.38
C LEU A 690 -16.68 -3.62 -6.24
N ALA A 691 -16.89 -4.66 -5.43
CA ALA A 691 -18.21 -5.05 -4.93
C ALA A 691 -18.22 -5.07 -3.40
N ASN A 692 -19.23 -4.45 -2.80
CA ASN A 692 -19.45 -4.39 -1.36
C ASN A 692 -20.83 -4.97 -1.01
N GLY A 693 -20.88 -6.25 -0.61
CA GLY A 693 -22.14 -6.98 -0.41
C GLY A 693 -22.98 -7.17 -1.69
N ALA A 694 -22.39 -6.93 -2.86
CA ALA A 694 -23.04 -6.92 -4.17
C ALA A 694 -22.29 -7.79 -5.18
N LYS A 695 -22.51 -7.57 -6.48
CA LYS A 695 -21.94 -8.40 -7.56
C LYS A 695 -21.04 -7.60 -8.51
N LEU A 696 -20.04 -8.28 -9.07
CA LEU A 696 -19.30 -7.77 -10.23
C LEU A 696 -18.92 -8.90 -11.18
N THR A 697 -18.79 -8.56 -12.47
CA THR A 697 -18.36 -9.47 -13.52
C THR A 697 -17.30 -8.79 -14.40
N ASN A 698 -16.12 -9.39 -14.52
CA ASN A 698 -15.07 -8.95 -15.46
C ASN A 698 -14.86 -10.00 -16.57
N THR A 699 -15.16 -9.63 -17.80
CA THR A 699 -14.86 -10.38 -19.03
C THR A 699 -13.82 -9.67 -19.92
N GLY A 700 -13.59 -8.38 -19.65
CA GLY A 700 -12.66 -7.53 -20.39
C GLY A 700 -11.25 -7.51 -19.80
N THR A 701 -10.59 -6.36 -19.90
CA THR A 701 -9.21 -6.16 -19.44
C THR A 701 -9.16 -5.14 -18.32
N ILE A 702 -8.44 -5.45 -17.24
CA ILE A 702 -8.01 -4.50 -16.22
C ILE A 702 -6.50 -4.42 -16.30
N THR A 703 -5.94 -3.26 -16.62
CA THR A 703 -4.50 -3.16 -16.89
C THR A 703 -3.88 -1.84 -16.46
N THR A 704 -2.55 -1.79 -16.33
CA THR A 704 -1.79 -0.53 -16.31
C THR A 704 -1.39 -0.18 -17.73
N THR A 705 -1.54 1.09 -18.11
CA THR A 705 -1.20 1.57 -19.45
C THR A 705 0.29 1.33 -19.73
N ALA A 706 0.63 1.01 -20.99
CA ALA A 706 2.01 0.81 -21.39
C ALA A 706 2.89 2.02 -20.99
N ASN A 707 4.06 1.75 -20.39
CA ASN A 707 5.00 2.74 -19.86
C ASN A 707 4.47 3.62 -18.70
N LYS A 708 3.35 3.24 -18.09
CA LYS A 708 2.86 3.83 -16.83
C LYS A 708 3.05 2.84 -15.69
N THR A 709 2.85 3.33 -14.48
CA THR A 709 3.00 2.55 -13.24
C THR A 709 1.81 2.75 -12.33
N ILE A 710 1.45 1.71 -11.59
CA ILE A 710 0.47 1.75 -10.51
C ILE A 710 1.12 1.42 -9.17
N SER A 711 0.70 2.13 -8.12
CA SER A 711 1.02 1.82 -6.74
C SER A 711 -0.24 1.75 -5.87
N ASN A 712 -0.25 0.82 -4.93
CA ASN A 712 -1.37 0.48 -4.05
C ASN A 712 -2.66 0.24 -4.86
N GLY A 713 -2.51 -0.32 -6.06
CA GLY A 713 -3.62 -0.59 -6.97
C GLY A 713 -4.21 -1.98 -6.71
N ILE A 714 -5.53 -2.08 -6.85
CA ILE A 714 -6.24 -3.36 -6.79
C ILE A 714 -6.98 -3.60 -8.11
N GLY A 715 -6.80 -4.76 -8.73
CA GLY A 715 -7.52 -5.10 -9.95
C GLY A 715 -9.01 -5.29 -9.66
N ILE A 716 -9.32 -6.29 -8.83
CA ILE A 716 -10.67 -6.60 -8.34
C ILE A 716 -10.66 -6.68 -6.82
N ALA A 717 -11.61 -6.01 -6.19
CA ALA A 717 -11.86 -6.05 -4.75
C ALA A 717 -13.29 -6.52 -4.45
N ALA A 718 -13.44 -7.45 -3.51
CA ALA A 718 -14.74 -7.91 -3.01
C ALA A 718 -14.75 -7.90 -1.48
N VAL A 719 -15.74 -7.23 -0.89
CA VAL A 719 -15.86 -7.08 0.55
C VAL A 719 -17.30 -7.34 1.03
N ASN A 720 -17.43 -7.73 2.31
CA ASN A 720 -18.71 -7.81 3.03
C ASN A 720 -19.78 -8.70 2.37
N GLY A 721 -19.41 -9.92 1.96
CA GLY A 721 -20.35 -10.87 1.36
C GLY A 721 -20.62 -10.62 -0.12
N ALA A 722 -19.73 -9.91 -0.81
CA ALA A 722 -19.80 -9.73 -2.26
C ALA A 722 -19.56 -11.05 -3.01
N ASN A 723 -20.05 -11.11 -4.24
CA ASN A 723 -19.80 -12.22 -5.17
C ASN A 723 -19.17 -11.71 -6.47
N ILE A 724 -18.03 -12.28 -6.86
CA ILE A 724 -17.30 -11.84 -8.05
C ILE A 724 -17.18 -12.94 -9.11
N GLU A 725 -17.21 -12.53 -10.37
CA GLU A 725 -16.88 -13.37 -11.52
C GLU A 725 -15.82 -12.69 -12.39
N ASN A 726 -14.76 -13.40 -12.75
CA ASN A 726 -13.71 -12.87 -13.62
C ASN A 726 -13.27 -13.90 -14.67
N THR A 727 -13.63 -13.72 -15.93
CA THR A 727 -13.07 -14.46 -17.07
C THR A 727 -12.09 -13.63 -17.90
N GLY A 728 -11.97 -12.33 -17.59
CA GLY A 728 -11.07 -11.39 -18.25
C GLY A 728 -9.63 -11.42 -17.74
N THR A 729 -8.81 -10.48 -18.22
CA THR A 729 -7.39 -10.36 -17.84
C THR A 729 -7.16 -9.28 -16.79
N ILE A 730 -6.18 -9.52 -15.90
CA ILE A 730 -5.73 -8.55 -14.90
C ILE A 730 -4.21 -8.42 -15.02
N LYS A 731 -3.72 -7.23 -15.40
CA LYS A 731 -2.28 -6.95 -15.52
C LYS A 731 -1.89 -5.62 -14.89
N LEU A 732 -1.34 -5.65 -13.68
CA LEU A 732 -0.93 -4.45 -12.94
C LEU A 732 0.59 -4.28 -12.96
N THR A 733 1.07 -3.16 -13.51
CA THR A 733 2.50 -2.90 -13.67
C THR A 733 3.00 -1.87 -12.66
N GLY A 734 3.82 -2.29 -11.69
CA GLY A 734 4.38 -1.43 -10.65
C GLY A 734 5.90 -1.48 -10.59
N THR A 735 6.53 -0.42 -10.07
CA THR A 735 7.98 -0.33 -9.89
C THR A 735 8.32 0.17 -8.49
N GLY A 736 9.26 -0.50 -7.81
CA GLY A 736 9.59 -0.18 -6.41
C GLY A 736 8.49 -0.61 -5.44
N ASP A 737 8.32 0.08 -4.32
CA ASP A 737 7.37 -0.25 -3.24
C ASP A 737 5.94 0.12 -3.60
N THR A 738 5.21 -0.82 -4.21
CA THR A 738 3.87 -0.57 -4.75
C THR A 738 2.74 -1.27 -4.00
N ASN A 739 2.90 -2.45 -3.40
CA ASN A 739 1.80 -3.16 -2.71
C ASN A 739 0.56 -3.43 -3.61
N ASN A 740 0.75 -3.71 -4.91
CA ASN A 740 -0.36 -3.95 -5.82
C ASN A 740 -1.01 -5.32 -5.55
N ILE A 741 -2.33 -5.44 -5.75
CA ILE A 741 -3.07 -6.69 -5.59
C ILE A 741 -3.87 -6.99 -6.86
N GLY A 742 -3.73 -8.19 -7.42
CA GLY A 742 -4.54 -8.62 -8.57
C GLY A 742 -6.01 -8.81 -8.19
N VAL A 743 -6.26 -9.78 -7.30
CA VAL A 743 -7.60 -10.09 -6.76
C VAL A 743 -7.56 -10.08 -5.24
N TYR A 744 -8.45 -9.31 -4.62
CA TYR A 744 -8.61 -9.18 -3.18
C TYR A 744 -10.03 -9.58 -2.73
N LEU A 745 -10.15 -10.60 -1.88
CA LEU A 745 -11.43 -10.99 -1.27
C LEU A 745 -11.36 -10.90 0.26
N LYS A 746 -12.31 -10.18 0.86
CA LYS A 746 -12.49 -10.06 2.31
C LYS A 746 -13.90 -10.46 2.72
N GLY A 747 -14.04 -11.61 3.38
CA GLY A 747 -15.31 -12.26 3.70
C GLY A 747 -16.29 -12.31 2.52
N SER A 748 -15.82 -12.75 1.36
CA SER A 748 -16.56 -12.69 0.08
C SER A 748 -16.30 -13.93 -0.77
N THR A 749 -17.19 -14.20 -1.73
CA THR A 749 -17.08 -15.36 -2.63
C THR A 749 -16.66 -14.93 -4.03
N GLY A 750 -15.99 -15.80 -4.76
CA GLY A 750 -15.55 -15.48 -6.12
C GLY A 750 -15.31 -16.67 -7.02
N THR A 751 -15.51 -16.46 -8.32
CA THR A 751 -15.10 -17.37 -9.38
C THR A 751 -14.23 -16.65 -10.41
N VAL A 752 -13.00 -17.12 -10.64
CA VAL A 752 -12.09 -16.60 -11.67
C VAL A 752 -11.92 -17.68 -12.75
N GLY A 753 -12.49 -17.48 -13.93
CA GLY A 753 -12.42 -18.44 -15.03
C GLY A 753 -13.42 -19.57 -14.86
N ALA A 754 -14.71 -19.25 -14.64
CA ALA A 754 -15.79 -20.24 -14.75
C ALA A 754 -15.72 -20.96 -16.12
N THR A 755 -15.42 -20.17 -17.16
CA THR A 755 -15.01 -20.61 -18.49
C THR A 755 -13.68 -19.93 -18.86
N GLY A 756 -12.84 -20.59 -19.66
CA GLY A 756 -11.54 -20.05 -20.09
C GLY A 756 -10.39 -20.17 -19.06
N THR A 757 -9.28 -19.47 -19.34
CA THR A 757 -8.05 -19.45 -18.51
C THR A 757 -7.55 -18.01 -18.33
N PRO A 758 -8.23 -17.20 -17.49
CA PRO A 758 -7.80 -15.82 -17.24
C PRO A 758 -6.38 -15.77 -16.67
N SER A 759 -5.69 -14.66 -16.90
CA SER A 759 -4.32 -14.45 -16.38
C SER A 759 -4.31 -13.28 -15.41
N ILE A 760 -3.62 -13.47 -14.28
CA ILE A 760 -3.33 -12.45 -13.29
C ILE A 760 -1.81 -12.21 -13.31
N ASP A 761 -1.39 -11.02 -13.72
CA ASP A 761 0.03 -10.61 -13.79
C ASP A 761 0.21 -9.32 -12.99
N VAL A 762 0.95 -9.39 -11.88
CA VAL A 762 1.12 -8.27 -10.95
C VAL A 762 2.61 -8.01 -10.73
N SER A 763 3.04 -6.77 -10.80
CA SER A 763 4.43 -6.42 -10.53
C SER A 763 4.61 -5.24 -9.58
N GLY A 764 5.82 -5.16 -9.02
CA GLY A 764 6.24 -4.21 -8.01
C GLY A 764 6.39 -4.87 -6.64
N ASN A 765 7.23 -4.28 -5.80
CA ASN A 765 7.54 -4.81 -4.49
C ASN A 765 6.30 -4.87 -3.59
N LYS A 766 6.28 -5.84 -2.66
CA LYS A 766 5.18 -6.09 -1.71
C LYS A 766 3.84 -6.43 -2.36
N SER A 767 3.81 -6.68 -3.66
CA SER A 767 2.60 -7.03 -4.41
C SER A 767 2.15 -8.47 -4.18
N ILE A 768 0.86 -8.70 -4.43
CA ILE A 768 0.21 -10.01 -4.28
C ILE A 768 -0.62 -10.32 -5.52
N GLY A 769 -0.55 -11.55 -6.04
CA GLY A 769 -1.39 -11.98 -7.15
C GLY A 769 -2.84 -12.14 -6.72
N VAL A 770 -3.07 -13.05 -5.78
CA VAL A 770 -4.39 -13.34 -5.19
C VAL A 770 -4.29 -13.31 -3.68
N PHE A 771 -5.17 -12.55 -3.04
CA PHE A 771 -5.24 -12.45 -1.59
C PHE A 771 -6.67 -12.65 -1.10
N THR A 772 -6.92 -13.79 -0.44
CA THR A 772 -8.18 -14.06 0.24
C THR A 772 -7.98 -14.03 1.75
N VAL A 773 -8.86 -13.31 2.43
CA VAL A 773 -8.88 -13.20 3.89
C VAL A 773 -10.31 -13.21 4.40
N ASN A 774 -10.55 -13.81 5.56
CA ASN A 774 -11.89 -13.81 6.16
C ASN A 774 -12.27 -12.43 6.71
N ASN A 775 -13.57 -12.17 6.85
CA ASN A 775 -14.08 -11.00 7.55
C ASN A 775 -14.98 -11.45 8.71
N LYS A 776 -14.51 -11.32 9.95
CA LYS A 776 -15.22 -11.83 11.13
C LYS A 776 -15.57 -13.31 10.92
N SER A 777 -16.85 -13.68 10.99
CA SER A 777 -17.32 -15.06 10.79
C SER A 777 -17.56 -15.44 9.32
N THR A 778 -17.45 -14.50 8.38
CA THR A 778 -17.69 -14.78 6.95
C THR A 778 -16.41 -15.27 6.29
N VAL A 779 -16.43 -16.53 5.84
CA VAL A 779 -15.32 -17.18 5.15
C VAL A 779 -15.22 -16.67 3.71
N SER A 780 -14.02 -16.31 3.28
CA SER A 780 -13.76 -16.04 1.87
C SER A 780 -13.52 -17.33 1.10
N THR A 781 -14.18 -17.49 -0.04
CA THR A 781 -14.00 -18.65 -0.94
C THR A 781 -13.75 -18.19 -2.37
N LEU A 782 -12.70 -18.72 -3.00
CA LEU A 782 -12.36 -18.45 -4.39
C LEU A 782 -12.16 -19.75 -5.15
N THR A 783 -12.94 -19.95 -6.22
CA THR A 783 -12.63 -20.96 -7.23
C THR A 783 -11.99 -20.27 -8.43
N MET A 784 -10.86 -20.74 -8.91
CA MET A 784 -10.16 -20.11 -10.02
C MET A 784 -9.55 -21.06 -11.05
N ARG A 785 -9.26 -20.55 -12.23
CA ARG A 785 -8.48 -21.20 -13.31
C ARG A 785 -7.47 -20.21 -13.86
N GLY A 786 -6.44 -20.71 -14.53
CA GLY A 786 -5.45 -19.88 -15.23
C GLY A 786 -4.29 -19.41 -14.37
N ASN A 787 -3.33 -18.71 -15.01
CA ASN A 787 -2.02 -18.43 -14.43
C ASN A 787 -2.03 -17.23 -13.48
N VAL A 788 -1.22 -17.32 -12.43
CA VAL A 788 -0.89 -16.20 -11.54
C VAL A 788 0.61 -15.94 -11.64
N LYS A 789 0.99 -14.71 -11.97
CA LYS A 789 2.39 -14.27 -12.02
C LYS A 789 2.56 -13.04 -11.15
N VAL A 790 3.56 -13.07 -10.28
CA VAL A 790 3.92 -11.94 -9.42
C VAL A 790 5.41 -11.68 -9.51
N SER A 791 5.79 -10.42 -9.76
CA SER A 791 7.20 -10.03 -9.93
C SER A 791 7.61 -8.83 -9.08
N GLY A 792 8.78 -8.91 -8.43
CA GLY A 792 9.30 -7.86 -7.55
C GLY A 792 10.05 -8.44 -6.35
N ASN A 793 10.12 -7.71 -5.24
CA ASN A 793 10.66 -8.16 -3.95
C ASN A 793 9.59 -8.12 -2.84
N GLY A 794 9.67 -9.00 -1.85
CA GLY A 794 8.71 -9.10 -0.74
C GLY A 794 7.29 -9.49 -1.20
N ILE A 795 7.18 -10.21 -2.32
CA ILE A 795 5.94 -10.48 -3.06
C ILE A 795 5.31 -11.83 -2.69
N SER A 796 4.02 -12.00 -2.97
CA SER A 796 3.31 -13.27 -2.77
C SER A 796 2.50 -13.70 -3.99
N GLY A 797 2.55 -14.97 -4.37
CA GLY A 797 1.72 -15.51 -5.46
C GLY A 797 0.24 -15.57 -5.08
N ILE A 798 -0.11 -16.58 -4.29
CA ILE A 798 -1.47 -16.80 -3.77
C ILE A 798 -1.42 -16.89 -2.24
N VAL A 799 -2.33 -16.17 -1.57
CA VAL A 799 -2.44 -16.13 -0.11
C VAL A 799 -3.87 -16.47 0.31
N ALA A 800 -4.01 -17.54 1.09
CA ALA A 800 -5.25 -17.89 1.79
C ALA A 800 -5.04 -17.72 3.30
N LYS A 801 -5.63 -16.66 3.87
CA LYS A 801 -5.45 -16.26 5.27
C LYS A 801 -6.74 -16.32 6.07
N GLY A 802 -6.63 -16.62 7.37
CA GLY A 802 -7.68 -16.41 8.37
C GLY A 802 -8.87 -17.37 8.29
N GLY A 803 -8.69 -18.54 7.69
CA GLY A 803 -9.72 -19.54 7.43
C GLY A 803 -10.33 -19.50 6.02
N SER A 804 -9.72 -18.74 5.09
CA SER A 804 -10.19 -18.62 3.71
C SER A 804 -9.77 -19.80 2.84
N GLN A 805 -10.49 -20.01 1.74
CA GLN A 805 -10.31 -21.17 0.86
C GLN A 805 -10.12 -20.75 -0.59
N VAL A 806 -9.08 -21.26 -1.23
CA VAL A 806 -8.79 -21.05 -2.65
C VAL A 806 -8.65 -22.39 -3.35
N THR A 807 -9.41 -22.59 -4.43
CA THR A 807 -9.35 -23.79 -5.28
C THR A 807 -8.95 -23.38 -6.69
N LEU A 808 -7.83 -23.89 -7.21
CA LEU A 808 -7.39 -23.70 -8.58
C LEU A 808 -7.65 -24.96 -9.42
N ASN A 809 -8.62 -24.88 -10.31
CA ASN A 809 -9.07 -25.97 -11.19
C ASN A 809 -8.32 -25.96 -12.53
N GLY A 810 -7.84 -27.15 -12.94
CA GLY A 810 -7.14 -27.35 -14.21
C GLY A 810 -5.70 -26.83 -14.20
N VAL A 811 -5.01 -27.08 -15.32
CA VAL A 811 -3.57 -26.77 -15.46
C VAL A 811 -3.32 -25.27 -15.38
N ALA A 812 -2.46 -24.86 -14.46
CA ALA A 812 -2.02 -23.48 -14.30
C ALA A 812 -0.64 -23.38 -13.67
N ASN A 813 -0.01 -22.22 -13.84
CA ASN A 813 1.23 -21.85 -13.18
C ASN A 813 1.00 -20.73 -12.16
N VAL A 814 1.54 -20.90 -10.96
CA VAL A 814 1.74 -19.82 -9.98
C VAL A 814 3.22 -19.47 -9.99
N THR A 815 3.57 -18.27 -10.47
CA THR A 815 4.96 -17.84 -10.67
C THR A 815 5.30 -16.68 -9.75
N VAL A 816 6.37 -16.82 -8.96
CA VAL A 816 6.89 -15.82 -8.04
C VAL A 816 8.39 -15.69 -8.24
N ASP A 817 8.81 -14.57 -8.82
CA ASP A 817 10.22 -14.28 -9.08
C ASP A 817 10.45 -12.76 -9.15
N ASN A 818 11.68 -12.33 -9.43
CA ASN A 818 11.95 -10.93 -9.75
C ASN A 818 12.32 -10.82 -11.24
N ASN A 819 11.31 -10.91 -12.10
CA ASN A 819 11.47 -10.90 -13.56
C ASN A 819 12.44 -12.01 -14.03
N GLY A 820 12.20 -13.23 -13.54
CA GLY A 820 13.03 -14.41 -13.80
C GLY A 820 14.24 -14.57 -12.86
N SER A 821 14.60 -13.55 -12.08
CA SER A 821 15.65 -13.62 -11.04
C SER A 821 15.07 -14.01 -9.67
N VAL A 822 15.91 -14.19 -8.65
CA VAL A 822 15.43 -14.43 -7.27
C VAL A 822 14.76 -13.18 -6.68
N SER A 823 13.63 -13.39 -6.00
CA SER A 823 12.91 -12.37 -5.24
C SER A 823 13.45 -12.29 -3.81
N SER A 824 13.86 -11.08 -3.40
CA SER A 824 14.41 -10.80 -2.06
C SER A 824 13.32 -10.32 -1.10
N PRO A 825 13.49 -10.48 0.22
CA PRO A 825 12.60 -9.90 1.21
C PRO A 825 12.71 -8.38 1.29
N ILE A 826 11.71 -7.73 1.91
CA ILE A 826 11.76 -6.32 2.29
C ILE A 826 11.41 -6.19 3.77
N GLY A 827 12.40 -5.84 4.59
CA GLY A 827 12.28 -5.90 6.04
C GLY A 827 11.89 -7.32 6.49
N ALA A 828 10.88 -7.42 7.36
CA ALA A 828 10.36 -8.70 7.84
C ALA A 828 9.43 -9.42 6.83
N ARG A 829 9.14 -8.82 5.67
CA ARG A 829 8.25 -9.43 4.67
C ARG A 829 9.07 -10.18 3.62
N GLY A 830 8.95 -11.50 3.63
CA GLY A 830 9.55 -12.40 2.66
C GLY A 830 8.87 -12.42 1.30
N SER A 831 9.43 -13.23 0.41
CA SER A 831 8.81 -13.60 -0.86
C SER A 831 8.25 -15.01 -0.79
N TYR A 832 7.03 -15.20 -1.30
CA TYR A 832 6.28 -16.43 -1.10
C TYR A 832 5.58 -16.94 -2.36
N GLY A 833 5.73 -18.22 -2.70
CA GLY A 833 5.00 -18.85 -3.80
C GLY A 833 3.50 -18.98 -3.48
N VAL A 834 3.18 -19.84 -2.51
CA VAL A 834 1.82 -20.04 -1.99
C VAL A 834 1.86 -20.03 -0.46
N VAL A 835 0.94 -19.29 0.15
CA VAL A 835 0.82 -19.16 1.62
C VAL A 835 -0.60 -19.56 2.05
N VAL A 836 -0.67 -20.52 2.98
CA VAL A 836 -1.90 -20.89 3.68
C VAL A 836 -1.68 -20.62 5.17
N GLU A 837 -2.33 -19.57 5.69
CA GLU A 837 -2.17 -19.09 7.07
C GLU A 837 -3.49 -19.23 7.85
N GLY A 838 -3.45 -19.91 8.99
CA GLY A 838 -4.62 -20.36 9.75
C GLY A 838 -4.97 -21.83 9.54
N SER A 839 -5.30 -22.53 10.63
CA SER A 839 -5.55 -23.99 10.64
C SER A 839 -6.75 -24.44 9.80
N SER A 840 -7.72 -23.55 9.56
CA SER A 840 -8.88 -23.80 8.70
C SER A 840 -8.72 -23.25 7.28
N SER A 841 -7.60 -22.59 6.96
CA SER A 841 -7.32 -22.08 5.62
C SER A 841 -6.94 -23.20 4.67
N LYS A 842 -7.28 -23.03 3.38
CA LYS A 842 -7.05 -24.07 2.37
C LYS A 842 -6.62 -23.48 1.02
N PHE A 843 -5.63 -24.10 0.40
CA PHE A 843 -5.33 -23.97 -1.02
C PHE A 843 -5.36 -25.36 -1.68
N GLU A 844 -6.12 -25.52 -2.76
CA GLU A 844 -6.20 -26.76 -3.53
C GLU A 844 -5.98 -26.50 -5.01
N GLY A 845 -4.84 -26.92 -5.55
CA GLY A 845 -4.46 -26.79 -6.97
C GLY A 845 -4.01 -28.12 -7.55
N ASN A 846 -4.93 -29.07 -7.73
CA ASN A 846 -4.60 -30.47 -8.07
C ASN A 846 -3.82 -30.63 -9.39
N ASP A 847 -3.94 -29.67 -10.31
CA ASP A 847 -3.22 -29.61 -11.59
C ASP A 847 -2.21 -28.43 -11.67
N THR A 848 -2.03 -27.69 -10.57
CA THR A 848 -1.22 -26.46 -10.51
C THR A 848 0.27 -26.74 -10.36
N THR A 849 1.10 -26.05 -11.13
CA THR A 849 2.55 -25.98 -10.96
C THR A 849 2.95 -24.67 -10.26
N VAL A 850 3.65 -24.75 -9.14
CA VAL A 850 4.22 -23.58 -8.47
C VAL A 850 5.66 -23.39 -8.93
N ASN A 851 6.00 -22.22 -9.46
CA ASN A 851 7.34 -21.82 -9.87
C ASN A 851 7.80 -20.64 -8.99
N ALA A 852 8.75 -20.86 -8.07
CA ALA A 852 9.19 -19.82 -7.15
C ALA A 852 10.73 -19.69 -7.13
N LYS A 853 11.25 -18.48 -7.27
CA LYS A 853 12.67 -18.16 -7.11
C LYS A 853 12.84 -17.12 -6.01
N ILE A 854 13.40 -17.53 -4.89
CA ILE A 854 13.41 -16.75 -3.65
C ILE A 854 14.77 -16.79 -2.95
N THR A 855 15.01 -15.79 -2.11
CA THR A 855 16.25 -15.69 -1.34
C THR A 855 16.01 -15.15 0.07
N ASN A 856 16.99 -15.35 0.95
CA ASN A 856 17.02 -14.91 2.34
C ASN A 856 16.00 -15.59 3.30
N PRO A 857 16.28 -15.60 4.63
CA PRO A 857 15.52 -16.39 5.61
C PRO A 857 14.04 -16.05 5.78
N GLU A 858 13.62 -14.84 5.42
CA GLU A 858 12.21 -14.42 5.49
C GLU A 858 11.36 -15.07 4.39
N SER A 859 11.97 -15.58 3.32
CA SER A 859 11.28 -16.08 2.13
C SER A 859 11.06 -17.60 2.15
N ILE A 860 9.88 -18.03 1.72
CA ILE A 860 9.45 -19.44 1.75
C ILE A 860 8.72 -19.78 0.46
N GLY A 861 9.12 -20.85 -0.22
CA GLY A 861 8.52 -21.25 -1.49
C GLY A 861 7.04 -21.62 -1.33
N MET A 862 6.75 -22.53 -0.40
CA MET A 862 5.40 -22.91 -0.01
C MET A 862 5.28 -23.00 1.51
N TYR A 863 4.28 -22.32 2.07
CA TYR A 863 4.01 -22.26 3.50
C TYR A 863 2.58 -22.71 3.83
N SER A 864 2.40 -23.54 4.86
CA SER A 864 1.08 -24.00 5.30
C SER A 864 0.95 -24.19 6.80
N GLU A 865 -0.05 -23.53 7.39
CA GLU A 865 -0.65 -23.83 8.70
C GLU A 865 -1.97 -24.62 8.60
N GLY A 866 -2.58 -24.62 7.41
CA GLY A 866 -3.83 -25.31 7.09
C GLY A 866 -3.60 -26.48 6.14
N SER A 867 -4.24 -26.46 4.96
CA SER A 867 -4.06 -27.48 3.92
C SER A 867 -3.65 -26.85 2.59
N LEU A 868 -2.54 -27.31 2.01
CA LEU A 868 -2.01 -26.83 0.73
C LEU A 868 -1.73 -28.03 -0.19
N THR A 869 -2.44 -28.14 -1.31
CA THR A 869 -2.21 -29.19 -2.33
C THR A 869 -1.84 -28.58 -3.68
N VAL A 870 -0.79 -29.11 -4.33
CA VAL A 870 -0.35 -28.73 -5.69
C VAL A 870 -0.03 -29.96 -6.54
N ASN A 871 -0.04 -29.81 -7.86
CA ASN A 871 0.44 -30.84 -8.78
C ASN A 871 1.96 -30.93 -8.76
N LYS A 872 2.64 -29.82 -9.03
CA LYS A 872 4.11 -29.76 -9.13
C LYS A 872 4.68 -28.56 -8.38
N ALA A 873 5.90 -28.73 -7.87
CA ALA A 873 6.65 -27.67 -7.23
C ALA A 873 8.04 -27.50 -7.86
N ASN A 874 8.27 -26.33 -8.47
CA ASN A 874 9.52 -25.89 -9.05
C ASN A 874 10.10 -24.72 -8.24
N ILE A 875 10.96 -24.98 -7.25
CA ILE A 875 11.36 -23.97 -6.25
C ILE A 875 12.88 -23.84 -6.18
N THR A 876 13.39 -22.63 -6.38
CA THR A 876 14.78 -22.24 -6.11
C THR A 876 14.80 -21.38 -4.86
N ALA A 877 15.37 -21.89 -3.78
CA ALA A 877 15.54 -21.18 -2.51
C ALA A 877 17.02 -20.98 -2.22
N THR A 878 17.46 -19.75 -1.95
CA THR A 878 18.89 -19.42 -1.78
C THR A 878 19.14 -18.57 -0.53
N ASN A 879 20.39 -18.56 -0.05
CA ASN A 879 20.86 -17.69 1.03
C ASN A 879 20.00 -17.73 2.32
N GLY A 880 19.50 -18.89 2.70
CA GLY A 880 18.72 -19.06 3.94
C GLY A 880 17.21 -19.22 3.75
N ALA A 881 16.70 -19.03 2.53
CA ALA A 881 15.29 -19.26 2.22
C ALA A 881 14.90 -20.75 2.38
N LEU A 882 13.59 -21.01 2.49
CA LEU A 882 13.04 -22.36 2.57
C LEU A 882 12.29 -22.75 1.30
N ASN A 883 12.45 -23.98 0.84
CA ASN A 883 11.60 -24.49 -0.23
C ASN A 883 10.18 -24.79 0.30
N PHE A 884 10.08 -25.59 1.36
CA PHE A 884 8.79 -26.03 1.95
C PHE A 884 8.78 -25.88 3.47
N TYR A 885 7.75 -25.22 4.00
CA TYR A 885 7.51 -25.09 5.43
C TYR A 885 6.06 -25.42 5.80
N ALA A 886 5.88 -26.55 6.50
CA ALA A 886 4.62 -26.90 7.17
C ALA A 886 4.67 -26.58 8.67
N ASN A 887 3.86 -25.62 9.13
CA ASN A 887 3.76 -25.19 10.53
C ASN A 887 2.43 -25.65 11.12
N ASN A 888 2.39 -26.87 11.66
CA ASN A 888 1.17 -27.54 12.11
C ASN A 888 0.08 -27.70 11.01
N GLY A 889 0.44 -27.46 9.75
CA GLY A 889 -0.39 -27.64 8.55
C GLY A 889 0.14 -28.72 7.62
N LYS A 890 -0.48 -28.86 6.45
CA LYS A 890 -0.18 -29.90 5.46
C LYS A 890 0.21 -29.29 4.12
N ILE A 891 1.21 -29.88 3.47
CA ILE A 891 1.59 -29.62 2.08
C ILE A 891 1.56 -30.95 1.33
N GLU A 892 0.87 -31.01 0.19
CA GLU A 892 0.84 -32.18 -0.69
C GLU A 892 1.30 -31.79 -2.10
N ILE A 893 2.26 -32.55 -2.65
CA ILE A 893 2.77 -32.42 -4.02
C ILE A 893 2.46 -33.72 -4.75
N ARG A 894 1.59 -33.65 -5.78
CA ARG A 894 0.97 -34.84 -6.39
C ARG A 894 1.79 -35.49 -7.51
N ASN A 895 2.67 -34.74 -8.16
CA ASN A 895 3.39 -35.19 -9.36
C ASN A 895 4.82 -34.62 -9.44
N GLY A 896 5.47 -34.48 -8.29
CA GLY A 896 6.88 -34.11 -8.18
C GLY A 896 7.23 -32.68 -8.61
N GLY A 897 8.33 -32.52 -9.32
CA GLY A 897 8.86 -31.20 -9.74
C GLY A 897 10.38 -31.12 -9.63
N THR A 898 10.90 -29.90 -9.59
CA THR A 898 12.35 -29.63 -9.51
C THR A 898 12.67 -28.59 -8.44
N THR A 899 13.56 -28.89 -7.51
CA THR A 899 13.94 -27.92 -6.48
C THR A 899 15.44 -27.74 -6.41
N GLU A 900 15.85 -26.51 -6.12
CA GLU A 900 17.21 -26.17 -5.76
C GLU A 900 17.19 -25.55 -4.37
N THR A 901 17.94 -26.17 -3.46
CA THR A 901 18.18 -25.68 -2.11
C THR A 901 19.61 -25.17 -2.06
N GLY A 902 19.75 -23.86 -2.18
CA GLY A 902 21.01 -23.15 -2.20
C GLY A 902 21.79 -23.23 -0.88
N GLN A 903 22.98 -22.65 -0.88
CA GLN A 903 23.77 -22.49 0.33
C GLN A 903 22.95 -21.81 1.44
N LYS A 904 23.19 -22.23 2.70
CA LYS A 904 22.47 -21.82 3.91
C LYS A 904 20.97 -22.14 3.95
N SER A 905 20.41 -22.70 2.88
CA SER A 905 18.96 -22.87 2.70
C SER A 905 18.53 -24.26 3.14
N LEU A 906 17.23 -24.46 3.33
CA LEU A 906 16.66 -25.75 3.74
C LEU A 906 15.48 -26.17 2.85
N LEU A 907 15.49 -27.44 2.44
CA LEU A 907 14.45 -28.02 1.59
C LEU A 907 13.15 -28.20 2.38
N PHE A 908 13.18 -29.00 3.45
CA PHE A 908 11.99 -29.32 4.24
C PHE A 908 12.11 -28.88 5.70
N TYR A 909 11.15 -28.07 6.14
CA TYR A 909 10.97 -27.73 7.55
C TYR A 909 9.54 -28.07 8.00
N THR A 910 9.43 -28.91 9.03
CA THR A 910 8.15 -29.35 9.60
C THR A 910 8.14 -29.05 11.09
N ARG A 911 7.17 -28.26 11.57
CA ARG A 911 7.06 -27.87 12.98
C ARG A 911 5.65 -28.12 13.51
N GLY A 912 5.53 -28.70 14.70
CA GLY A 912 4.24 -29.00 15.33
C GLY A 912 3.73 -30.41 15.05
N THR A 913 2.77 -30.88 15.84
CA THR A 913 2.29 -32.26 15.81
C THR A 913 1.65 -32.61 14.47
N ASN A 914 0.82 -31.72 13.93
CA ASN A 914 0.03 -31.96 12.71
C ASN A 914 0.77 -31.62 11.41
N SER A 915 2.02 -31.16 11.49
CA SER A 915 2.80 -30.79 10.30
C SER A 915 3.07 -32.00 9.41
N ASN A 916 2.80 -31.89 8.11
CA ASN A 916 3.03 -32.98 7.16
C ASN A 916 3.34 -32.44 5.75
N ILE A 917 4.32 -33.03 5.06
CA ILE A 917 4.69 -32.71 3.68
C ILE A 917 4.68 -34.01 2.86
N LYS A 918 3.63 -34.25 2.10
CA LYS A 918 3.39 -35.50 1.36
C LYS A 918 3.78 -35.37 -0.11
N LEU A 919 4.49 -36.37 -0.64
CA LEU A 919 4.82 -36.51 -2.07
C LEU A 919 3.96 -37.64 -2.66
N SER A 920 2.71 -37.35 -3.01
CA SER A 920 1.73 -38.41 -3.32
C SER A 920 1.89 -39.05 -4.71
N GLY A 921 2.79 -38.53 -5.55
CA GLY A 921 3.11 -39.12 -6.84
C GLY A 921 4.16 -38.33 -7.63
N GLY A 922 4.54 -38.89 -8.79
CA GLY A 922 5.65 -38.38 -9.61
C GLY A 922 7.00 -38.46 -8.88
N THR A 923 8.01 -37.77 -9.39
CA THR A 923 9.31 -37.67 -8.71
C THR A 923 9.69 -36.21 -8.51
N LEU A 924 9.92 -35.81 -7.27
CA LEU A 924 10.50 -34.52 -6.92
C LEU A 924 12.03 -34.64 -7.01
N ASN A 925 12.65 -33.92 -7.94
CA ASN A 925 14.11 -33.90 -8.08
C ASN A 925 14.65 -32.67 -7.35
N ALA A 926 15.32 -32.87 -6.21
CA ALA A 926 15.91 -31.79 -5.42
C ALA A 926 17.44 -31.82 -5.52
N THR A 927 18.05 -30.66 -5.77
CA THR A 927 19.49 -30.46 -5.69
C THR A 927 19.83 -29.66 -4.44
N ILE A 928 20.66 -30.22 -3.56
CA ILE A 928 21.14 -29.54 -2.35
C ILE A 928 22.55 -29.02 -2.60
N LYS A 929 22.71 -27.70 -2.56
CA LYS A 929 23.98 -27.04 -2.88
C LYS A 929 25.02 -27.21 -1.79
N GLY A 930 26.25 -27.48 -2.23
CA GLY A 930 27.42 -27.59 -1.37
C GLY A 930 27.89 -26.25 -0.80
N GLY A 931 28.43 -26.27 0.42
CA GLY A 931 29.15 -25.15 1.04
C GLY A 931 30.60 -25.50 1.33
N SER A 932 31.46 -24.51 1.55
CA SER A 932 32.85 -24.75 1.99
C SER A 932 32.95 -24.89 3.51
N THR A 933 32.00 -24.31 4.26
CA THR A 933 31.94 -24.34 5.72
C THR A 933 30.63 -24.92 6.22
N PRO A 934 30.56 -25.45 7.46
CA PRO A 934 29.31 -25.92 8.05
C PRO A 934 28.18 -24.87 7.99
N SER A 935 28.47 -23.60 8.24
CA SER A 935 27.47 -22.52 8.22
C SER A 935 26.98 -22.11 6.83
N THR A 936 27.59 -22.61 5.74
CA THR A 936 27.20 -22.28 4.36
C THR A 936 26.52 -23.41 3.61
N ARG A 937 26.49 -24.65 4.14
CA ARG A 937 25.91 -25.81 3.44
C ARG A 937 24.39 -25.66 3.26
N GLY A 938 23.87 -26.04 2.09
CA GLY A 938 22.44 -26.34 1.93
C GLY A 938 22.08 -27.60 2.71
N THR A 939 20.86 -27.66 3.24
CA THR A 939 20.37 -28.79 4.06
C THR A 939 19.08 -29.38 3.49
N ALA A 940 18.93 -30.71 3.48
CA ALA A 940 17.68 -31.34 3.02
C ALA A 940 16.61 -31.38 4.13
N PHE A 941 16.95 -31.89 5.31
CA PHE A 941 15.99 -32.13 6.40
C PHE A 941 16.42 -31.46 7.70
N TYR A 942 15.45 -30.91 8.42
CA TYR A 942 15.60 -30.49 9.81
C TYR A 942 14.72 -31.34 10.71
N TYR A 943 15.34 -32.04 11.64
CA TYR A 943 14.68 -32.85 12.66
C TYR A 943 14.91 -32.22 14.04
N GLU A 944 13.83 -32.00 14.80
CA GLU A 944 13.90 -31.57 16.19
C GLU A 944 13.26 -32.64 17.09
N GLY A 945 14.09 -33.30 17.89
CA GLY A 945 13.69 -34.31 18.85
C GLY A 945 13.33 -33.71 20.21
N THR A 946 12.96 -34.62 21.13
CA THR A 946 12.63 -34.30 22.53
C THR A 946 13.65 -34.88 23.51
N GLY A 947 14.87 -35.16 23.04
CA GLY A 947 15.90 -35.91 23.77
C GLY A 947 15.83 -37.42 23.52
N ASN A 948 15.08 -37.87 22.52
CA ASN A 948 14.93 -39.26 22.12
C ASN A 948 16.19 -39.78 21.40
N THR A 949 16.32 -41.11 21.39
CA THR A 949 17.27 -41.80 20.50
C THR A 949 16.85 -41.57 19.05
N PHE A 950 17.80 -41.20 18.20
CA PHE A 950 17.61 -40.98 16.78
C PHE A 950 18.42 -41.99 15.98
N ASP A 951 17.85 -43.20 15.90
CA ASP A 951 18.37 -44.34 15.15
C ASP A 951 17.60 -44.54 13.84
N LYS A 952 17.87 -45.67 13.17
CA LYS A 952 17.17 -46.05 11.93
C LYS A 952 15.65 -46.03 12.09
N THR A 953 15.12 -46.63 13.17
CA THR A 953 13.68 -46.72 13.41
C THR A 953 13.07 -45.34 13.59
N ALA A 954 13.72 -44.47 14.37
CA ALA A 954 13.28 -43.10 14.59
C ALA A 954 13.26 -42.26 13.29
N ILE A 955 14.24 -42.47 12.39
CA ILE A 955 14.27 -41.82 11.07
C ILE A 955 13.11 -42.31 10.19
N GLU A 956 12.88 -43.63 10.13
CA GLU A 956 11.77 -44.21 9.36
C GLU A 956 10.41 -43.74 9.90
N ASP A 957 10.26 -43.62 11.21
CA ASP A 957 9.02 -43.13 11.83
C ASP A 957 8.82 -41.62 11.60
N TYR A 958 9.89 -40.83 11.67
CA TYR A 958 9.85 -39.42 11.25
C TYR A 958 9.39 -39.31 9.78
N PHE A 959 9.91 -40.14 8.89
CA PHE A 959 9.52 -40.18 7.49
C PHE A 959 8.06 -40.59 7.26
N LYS A 960 7.54 -41.58 8.00
CA LYS A 960 6.12 -41.97 7.94
C LYS A 960 5.21 -40.86 8.45
N GLN A 961 5.58 -40.20 9.56
CA GLN A 961 4.74 -39.22 10.23
C GLN A 961 4.75 -37.85 9.52
N LYS A 962 5.93 -37.36 9.14
CA LYS A 962 6.10 -36.01 8.57
C LYS A 962 6.09 -35.99 7.06
N PHE A 963 6.35 -37.12 6.40
CA PHE A 963 6.37 -37.23 4.95
C PHE A 963 5.53 -38.40 4.44
N GLY A 964 4.48 -38.78 5.17
CA GLY A 964 3.68 -39.96 4.89
C GLY A 964 2.27 -39.88 5.45
N ASP A 965 1.61 -41.02 5.57
CA ASP A 965 0.27 -41.17 6.18
C ASP A 965 0.32 -41.65 7.64
N GLY A 966 1.52 -41.70 8.23
CA GLY A 966 1.80 -42.22 9.56
C GLY A 966 2.11 -43.72 9.60
N THR A 967 1.83 -44.46 8.53
CA THR A 967 2.18 -45.89 8.38
C THR A 967 3.27 -46.08 7.32
N ASN A 968 3.14 -45.41 6.18
CA ASN A 968 4.05 -45.47 5.05
C ASN A 968 4.63 -44.08 4.76
N SER A 969 5.91 -44.03 4.40
CA SER A 969 6.52 -42.78 3.89
C SER A 969 6.28 -42.62 2.39
N THR A 970 6.21 -41.37 1.95
CA THR A 970 6.16 -40.99 0.53
C THR A 970 7.50 -40.54 -0.04
N LEU A 971 8.59 -40.59 0.74
CA LEU A 971 9.91 -40.12 0.29
C LEU A 971 10.53 -40.97 -0.82
N GLY A 972 10.00 -42.16 -1.13
CA GLY A 972 10.40 -42.91 -2.33
C GLY A 972 10.17 -42.13 -3.64
N HIS A 973 9.32 -41.09 -3.60
CA HIS A 973 9.11 -40.13 -4.69
C HIS A 973 10.10 -38.95 -4.71
N LEU A 974 11.13 -38.95 -3.88
CA LEU A 974 12.14 -37.90 -3.78
C LEU A 974 13.49 -38.39 -4.28
N ASN A 975 14.02 -37.72 -5.30
CA ASN A 975 15.42 -37.83 -5.71
C ASN A 975 16.21 -36.67 -5.09
N LEU A 976 17.16 -36.98 -4.21
CA LEU A 976 18.07 -36.01 -3.61
C LEU A 976 19.44 -36.09 -4.29
N ASN A 977 19.75 -35.10 -5.11
CA ASN A 977 21.10 -34.89 -5.62
C ASN A 977 21.90 -34.05 -4.62
N MET A 978 22.79 -34.71 -3.88
CA MET A 978 23.62 -34.11 -2.85
C MET A 978 24.96 -33.67 -3.43
N GLU A 979 25.15 -32.35 -3.63
CA GLU A 979 26.45 -31.84 -4.07
C GLU A 979 27.50 -31.99 -2.95
N ALA A 980 28.78 -32.09 -3.33
CA ALA A 980 29.88 -32.19 -2.38
C ALA A 980 29.83 -31.02 -1.38
N GLY A 981 29.87 -31.33 -0.09
CA GLY A 981 29.72 -30.35 0.96
C GLY A 981 28.29 -29.84 1.20
N SER A 982 27.25 -30.53 0.74
CA SER A 982 25.88 -30.33 1.21
C SER A 982 25.64 -31.07 2.53
N ARG A 983 24.44 -30.94 3.12
CA ARG A 983 24.04 -31.65 4.35
C ARG A 983 22.70 -32.35 4.18
N LEU A 984 22.62 -33.62 4.59
CA LEU A 984 21.37 -34.37 4.55
C LEU A 984 20.46 -33.97 5.73
N PHE A 985 20.94 -34.08 6.97
CA PHE A 985 20.17 -33.75 8.18
C PHE A 985 20.85 -32.70 9.05
N VAL A 986 20.06 -31.80 9.61
CA VAL A 986 20.31 -31.23 10.93
C VAL A 986 19.41 -31.95 11.92
N ALA A 987 20.00 -32.63 12.91
CA ALA A 987 19.29 -33.34 13.97
C ALA A 987 19.55 -32.65 15.32
N SER A 988 18.49 -32.02 15.85
CA SER A 988 18.55 -31.23 17.06
C SER A 988 17.88 -31.93 18.23
N LYS A 989 18.45 -31.82 19.44
CA LYS A 989 17.88 -32.39 20.68
C LYS A 989 17.65 -33.90 20.60
N VAL A 990 18.65 -34.64 20.12
CA VAL A 990 18.61 -36.11 20.01
C VAL A 990 19.78 -36.78 20.70
N LYS A 991 19.64 -38.07 20.97
CA LYS A 991 20.75 -38.97 21.33
C LYS A 991 21.06 -39.87 20.16
N MET A 992 22.33 -40.04 19.82
CA MET A 992 22.73 -40.82 18.66
C MET A 992 24.01 -41.60 18.94
N ASP A 993 24.06 -42.85 18.51
CA ASP A 993 25.28 -43.66 18.54
C ASP A 993 26.04 -43.49 17.22
N LEU A 994 27.37 -43.46 17.27
CA LEU A 994 28.23 -43.23 16.12
C LEU A 994 27.99 -44.30 15.03
N THR A 995 27.75 -45.54 15.43
CA THR A 995 27.40 -46.62 14.50
C THR A 995 26.13 -46.36 13.68
N ASN A 996 25.24 -45.46 14.11
CA ASN A 996 24.01 -45.07 13.41
C ASN A 996 24.20 -43.88 12.45
N THR A 997 25.38 -43.26 12.41
CA THR A 997 25.64 -42.03 11.64
C THR A 997 26.22 -42.26 10.24
N ALA A 998 26.72 -43.48 9.98
CA ALA A 998 27.42 -43.82 8.75
C ALA A 998 26.49 -43.69 7.52
N ALA A 999 26.96 -42.96 6.50
CA ALA A 999 26.19 -42.73 5.27
C ALA A 999 25.76 -44.03 4.60
N SER A 1000 26.65 -45.03 4.53
CA SER A 1000 26.40 -46.34 3.92
C SER A 1000 25.22 -47.09 4.54
N LYS A 1001 24.99 -46.95 5.85
CA LYS A 1001 23.84 -47.57 6.53
C LYS A 1001 22.53 -46.82 6.26
N LEU A 1002 22.58 -45.51 6.05
CA LEU A 1002 21.41 -44.71 5.69
C LEU A 1002 21.01 -44.92 4.22
N THR A 1003 21.97 -44.92 3.29
CA THR A 1003 21.71 -44.90 1.84
C THR A 1003 21.14 -46.22 1.30
N THR A 1004 21.41 -47.36 1.94
CA THR A 1004 20.90 -48.67 1.50
C THR A 1004 20.03 -49.36 2.54
N GLY A 1005 19.88 -48.76 3.73
CA GLY A 1005 19.21 -49.41 4.87
C GLY A 1005 17.84 -48.85 5.22
N LEU A 1006 17.46 -47.65 4.76
CA LEU A 1006 16.19 -47.01 5.14
C LEU A 1006 15.00 -47.51 4.31
N THR A 1007 13.99 -48.04 4.96
CA THR A 1007 12.72 -48.42 4.34
C THR A 1007 11.87 -47.18 4.14
N GLY A 1008 11.47 -46.88 2.90
CA GLY A 1008 10.65 -45.70 2.59
C GLY A 1008 11.41 -44.37 2.63
N GLY A 1009 12.75 -44.39 2.60
CA GLY A 1009 13.58 -43.18 2.47
C GLY A 1009 13.66 -42.64 1.02
N PRO A 1010 14.33 -41.48 0.83
CA PRO A 1010 14.54 -40.91 -0.49
C PRO A 1010 15.63 -41.62 -1.31
N ASN A 1011 15.59 -41.44 -2.63
CA ASN A 1011 16.66 -41.86 -3.53
C ASN A 1011 17.79 -40.83 -3.46
N ILE A 1012 18.89 -41.17 -2.79
CA ILE A 1012 20.02 -40.25 -2.58
C ILE A 1012 21.13 -40.55 -3.59
N SER A 1013 21.61 -39.51 -4.27
CA SER A 1013 22.78 -39.56 -5.15
C SER A 1013 23.78 -38.45 -4.80
N GLY A 1014 25.01 -38.60 -5.27
CA GLY A 1014 26.12 -37.69 -4.96
C GLY A 1014 27.10 -38.26 -3.93
N SER A 1015 28.22 -37.56 -3.71
CA SER A 1015 29.28 -37.97 -2.80
C SER A 1015 29.92 -36.76 -2.10
N GLY A 1016 30.57 -36.98 -0.97
CA GLY A 1016 31.24 -35.92 -0.21
C GLY A 1016 30.29 -34.95 0.51
N TYR A 1017 29.00 -35.30 0.67
CA TYR A 1017 28.06 -34.58 1.52
C TYR A 1017 28.18 -35.03 2.99
N LYS A 1018 27.67 -34.21 3.91
CA LYS A 1018 27.62 -34.51 5.34
C LYS A 1018 26.27 -35.15 5.69
N THR A 1019 26.28 -36.32 6.33
CA THR A 1019 25.04 -37.03 6.67
C THR A 1019 24.28 -36.29 7.76
N PHE A 1020 24.96 -35.91 8.85
CA PHE A 1020 24.35 -35.25 9.99
C PHE A 1020 25.16 -34.04 10.44
N MET A 1021 24.44 -32.97 10.80
CA MET A 1021 24.85 -32.06 11.85
C MET A 1021 24.06 -32.40 13.12
N LEU A 1022 24.76 -32.71 14.20
CA LEU A 1022 24.19 -32.85 15.54
C LEU A 1022 24.25 -31.51 16.26
N TYR A 1023 23.10 -31.01 16.70
CA TYR A 1023 22.98 -29.72 17.38
C TYR A 1023 22.19 -29.83 18.69
N LEU A 1024 22.74 -29.35 19.82
CA LEU A 1024 22.09 -29.54 21.14
C LEU A 1024 21.74 -31.00 21.41
N SER A 1025 22.57 -31.91 20.91
CA SER A 1025 22.36 -33.35 20.90
C SER A 1025 23.44 -34.06 21.73
N GLU A 1026 23.38 -35.38 21.83
CA GLU A 1026 24.38 -36.22 22.50
C GLU A 1026 24.83 -37.32 21.54
N LEU A 1027 26.15 -37.41 21.29
CA LEU A 1027 26.76 -38.47 20.49
C LEU A 1027 27.46 -39.49 21.39
N THR A 1028 27.09 -40.77 21.31
CA THR A 1028 27.87 -41.86 21.88
C THR A 1028 28.84 -42.40 20.83
N VAL A 1029 30.14 -42.43 21.12
CA VAL A 1029 31.14 -43.13 20.31
C VAL A 1029 31.23 -44.57 20.80
N ASP A 1030 30.47 -45.45 20.14
CA ASP A 1030 30.29 -46.87 20.48
C ASP A 1030 31.15 -47.83 19.63
N ASN A 1031 31.79 -47.34 18.57
CA ASN A 1031 32.77 -48.05 17.75
C ASN A 1031 34.15 -47.37 17.77
N THR A 1032 35.18 -48.10 17.33
CA THR A 1032 36.53 -47.53 17.18
C THR A 1032 36.53 -46.39 16.16
N VAL A 1033 37.21 -45.30 16.49
CA VAL A 1033 37.37 -44.10 15.66
C VAL A 1033 38.82 -43.96 15.23
N ASN A 1034 39.05 -43.80 13.92
CA ASN A 1034 40.34 -43.45 13.35
C ASN A 1034 40.31 -42.02 12.82
N LEU A 1035 40.89 -41.08 13.58
CA LEU A 1035 40.98 -39.66 13.23
C LEU A 1035 41.87 -39.39 12.00
N ASP A 1036 42.72 -40.35 11.61
CA ASP A 1036 43.54 -40.23 10.40
C ASP A 1036 42.77 -40.54 9.13
N ASN A 1037 41.66 -41.29 9.24
CA ASN A 1037 40.80 -41.65 8.13
C ASN A 1037 39.71 -40.59 7.92
N ALA A 1038 39.81 -39.80 6.85
CA ALA A 1038 38.84 -38.75 6.56
C ALA A 1038 37.40 -39.26 6.33
N THR A 1039 37.22 -40.54 5.99
CA THR A 1039 35.91 -41.18 5.79
C THR A 1039 35.45 -42.00 7.00
N ASP A 1040 36.13 -41.87 8.15
CA ASP A 1040 35.62 -42.43 9.40
C ASP A 1040 34.28 -41.75 9.74
N PRO A 1041 33.23 -42.49 10.15
CA PRO A 1041 31.93 -41.89 10.48
C PRO A 1041 32.03 -40.70 11.43
N TYR A 1042 32.99 -40.71 12.36
CA TYR A 1042 33.20 -39.60 13.29
C TYR A 1042 33.67 -38.32 12.59
N ASN A 1043 34.57 -38.45 11.60
CA ASN A 1043 35.11 -37.33 10.83
C ASN A 1043 34.14 -36.82 9.76
N GLU A 1044 33.15 -37.64 9.39
CA GLU A 1044 32.08 -37.27 8.46
C GLU A 1044 30.93 -36.49 9.14
N LEU A 1045 30.87 -36.47 10.47
CA LEU A 1045 29.88 -35.72 11.23
C LEU A 1045 30.22 -34.24 11.36
N GLU A 1046 29.18 -33.43 11.49
CA GLU A 1046 29.28 -32.09 12.05
C GLU A 1046 28.64 -32.09 13.44
N ILE A 1047 29.39 -31.71 14.46
CA ILE A 1047 28.89 -31.72 15.85
C ILE A 1047 29.06 -30.30 16.37
N ALA A 1048 27.96 -29.67 16.76
CA ALA A 1048 27.95 -28.30 17.26
C ALA A 1048 27.08 -28.21 18.52
N ASN A 1049 27.55 -27.49 19.54
CA ASN A 1049 26.88 -27.33 20.84
C ASN A 1049 26.26 -28.64 21.39
N SER A 1050 26.95 -29.76 21.26
CA SER A 1050 26.43 -31.08 21.61
C SER A 1050 27.32 -31.77 22.63
N SER A 1051 26.81 -32.77 23.33
CA SER A 1051 27.57 -33.64 24.22
C SER A 1051 28.18 -34.80 23.44
N ILE A 1052 29.32 -35.31 23.89
CA ILE A 1052 29.98 -36.49 23.31
C ILE A 1052 30.38 -37.44 24.43
N ILE A 1053 30.02 -38.72 24.31
CA ILE A 1053 30.37 -39.78 25.25
C ILE A 1053 31.23 -40.80 24.51
N ASN A 1054 32.51 -40.87 24.82
CA ASN A 1054 33.39 -41.90 24.30
C ASN A 1054 33.32 -43.19 25.14
N LYS A 1055 32.86 -44.28 24.53
CA LYS A 1055 32.83 -45.63 25.14
C LYS A 1055 33.78 -46.62 24.45
N ASN A 1056 34.55 -46.17 23.47
CA ASN A 1056 35.45 -47.01 22.67
C ASN A 1056 36.82 -46.35 22.48
N THR A 1057 37.63 -46.86 21.56
CA THR A 1057 38.97 -46.35 21.26
C THR A 1057 38.91 -45.29 20.15
N MET A 1058 39.43 -44.10 20.41
CA MET A 1058 39.69 -43.05 19.41
C MET A 1058 41.20 -42.93 19.21
N SER A 1059 41.69 -43.10 17.99
CA SER A 1059 43.12 -43.04 17.66
C SER A 1059 43.44 -42.04 16.55
N GLY A 1060 44.63 -41.46 16.59
CA GLY A 1060 45.12 -40.55 15.56
C GLY A 1060 46.64 -40.32 15.66
N SER A 1061 47.30 -40.08 14.53
CA SER A 1061 48.75 -39.92 14.45
C SER A 1061 49.22 -38.61 13.83
N LYS A 1062 48.30 -37.79 13.28
CA LYS A 1062 48.63 -36.52 12.63
C LYS A 1062 48.84 -35.39 13.62
N ASN A 1063 49.66 -34.42 13.23
CA ASN A 1063 49.92 -33.20 13.98
C ASN A 1063 48.59 -32.43 14.25
N ARG A 1064 48.42 -31.89 15.46
CA ARG A 1064 47.30 -31.02 15.83
C ARG A 1064 45.90 -31.64 15.73
N GLN A 1065 45.79 -32.97 15.79
CA GLN A 1065 44.49 -33.64 15.90
C GLN A 1065 43.83 -33.42 17.25
N VAL A 1066 42.49 -33.44 17.25
CA VAL A 1066 41.68 -33.35 18.47
C VAL A 1066 40.66 -34.49 18.49
N ALA A 1067 40.57 -35.24 19.59
CA ALA A 1067 39.68 -36.41 19.66
C ALA A 1067 38.23 -36.05 19.98
N MET A 1068 37.99 -35.23 21.00
CA MET A 1068 36.65 -34.69 21.30
C MET A 1068 36.73 -33.19 21.55
N ALA A 1069 35.90 -32.41 20.87
CA ALA A 1069 35.92 -30.96 21.03
C ALA A 1069 34.55 -30.31 20.83
N GLN A 1070 34.10 -29.50 21.81
CA GLN A 1070 32.85 -28.75 21.73
C GLN A 1070 32.93 -27.38 22.44
N GLU A 1071 32.29 -26.37 21.86
CA GLU A 1071 32.09 -25.07 22.51
C GLU A 1071 30.62 -24.89 22.83
N ASN A 1072 30.30 -24.54 24.08
CA ASN A 1072 28.94 -24.25 24.48
C ASN A 1072 28.54 -22.85 24.03
N GLY A 1073 27.47 -22.76 23.25
CA GLY A 1073 27.03 -21.52 22.64
C GLY A 1073 26.02 -20.73 23.47
N LYS A 1074 25.10 -20.11 22.75
CA LYS A 1074 24.02 -19.27 23.24
C LYS A 1074 22.71 -19.64 22.55
N ASP A 1075 21.59 -19.37 23.20
CA ASP A 1075 20.25 -19.54 22.62
C ASP A 1075 19.96 -18.50 21.51
N THR A 1076 18.73 -18.50 21.00
CA THR A 1076 18.27 -17.56 19.96
C THR A 1076 18.22 -16.10 20.42
N HIS A 1077 18.21 -15.85 21.73
CA HIS A 1077 18.23 -14.53 22.35
C HIS A 1077 19.63 -14.11 22.83
N SER A 1078 20.67 -14.80 22.36
CA SER A 1078 22.06 -14.59 22.77
C SER A 1078 22.34 -14.85 24.25
N VAL A 1079 21.47 -15.61 24.93
CA VAL A 1079 21.65 -16.03 26.32
C VAL A 1079 22.57 -17.24 26.37
N PRO A 1080 23.68 -17.18 27.13
CA PRO A 1080 24.52 -18.33 27.47
C PRO A 1080 23.72 -19.59 27.84
N PHE A 1081 23.94 -20.72 27.15
CA PHE A 1081 23.45 -22.00 27.65
C PHE A 1081 24.15 -22.39 28.96
N PRO A 1082 23.49 -23.16 29.85
CA PRO A 1082 24.11 -23.68 31.05
C PRO A 1082 25.27 -24.62 30.68
N ALA A 1083 26.31 -24.69 31.52
CA ALA A 1083 27.49 -25.51 31.26
C ALA A 1083 27.18 -27.00 31.06
N SER A 1084 26.08 -27.49 31.65
CA SER A 1084 25.59 -28.86 31.49
C SER A 1084 25.06 -29.17 30.08
N GLN A 1085 24.81 -28.15 29.24
CA GLN A 1085 24.31 -28.35 27.87
C GLN A 1085 25.34 -29.03 26.95
N VAL A 1086 26.63 -28.83 27.22
CA VAL A 1086 27.74 -29.47 26.51
C VAL A 1086 28.57 -30.23 27.54
N LYS A 1087 28.49 -31.56 27.51
CA LYS A 1087 29.29 -32.44 28.35
C LYS A 1087 30.08 -33.41 27.48
N LEU A 1088 31.41 -33.38 27.62
CA LEU A 1088 32.30 -34.37 27.01
C LEU A 1088 32.68 -35.40 28.06
N THR A 1089 32.41 -36.67 27.79
CA THR A 1089 32.67 -37.78 28.71
C THR A 1089 33.58 -38.80 28.03
N ASN A 1090 34.73 -39.11 28.61
CA ASN A 1090 35.47 -40.33 28.27
C ASN A 1090 35.13 -41.38 29.33
N ASP A 1091 34.30 -42.35 28.97
CA ASP A 1091 33.76 -43.34 29.89
C ASP A 1091 34.86 -44.31 30.37
N ALA A 1092 34.58 -45.13 31.38
CA ALA A 1092 35.57 -46.07 31.95
C ALA A 1092 36.13 -47.06 30.90
N SER A 1093 35.34 -47.40 29.88
CA SER A 1093 35.78 -48.23 28.74
C SER A 1093 36.42 -47.43 27.60
N GLY A 1094 36.37 -46.10 27.65
CA GLY A 1094 36.87 -45.20 26.62
C GLY A 1094 38.40 -45.07 26.65
N LYS A 1095 39.00 -45.10 25.46
CA LYS A 1095 40.46 -44.90 25.28
C LYS A 1095 40.71 -43.84 24.21
N ILE A 1096 41.53 -42.85 24.49
CA ILE A 1096 41.98 -41.84 23.52
C ILE A 1096 43.49 -41.99 23.34
N ASN A 1097 43.94 -42.32 22.12
CA ASN A 1097 45.34 -42.59 21.80
C ASN A 1097 45.81 -41.71 20.64
N LEU A 1098 46.42 -40.57 20.95
CA LEU A 1098 46.91 -39.60 19.97
C LEU A 1098 48.44 -39.59 19.93
N THR A 1099 49.06 -40.11 18.87
CA THR A 1099 50.54 -40.19 18.78
C THR A 1099 51.19 -38.99 18.09
N GLY A 1100 50.41 -38.18 17.38
CA GLY A 1100 50.88 -36.95 16.74
C GLY A 1100 51.33 -35.86 17.72
N GLU A 1101 52.14 -34.91 17.24
CA GLU A 1101 52.53 -33.74 18.02
C GLU A 1101 51.39 -32.71 18.15
N GLU A 1102 51.44 -31.87 19.18
CA GLU A 1102 50.48 -30.75 19.40
C GLU A 1102 49.00 -31.18 19.41
N THR A 1103 48.71 -32.43 19.77
CA THR A 1103 47.35 -32.98 19.79
C THR A 1103 46.57 -32.57 21.05
N THR A 1104 45.24 -32.62 20.99
CA THR A 1104 44.36 -32.39 22.16
C THR A 1104 43.43 -33.58 22.36
N GLY A 1105 43.40 -34.20 23.54
CA GLY A 1105 42.48 -35.32 23.82
C GLY A 1105 41.03 -34.83 23.89
N MET A 1106 40.73 -34.01 24.90
CA MET A 1106 39.39 -33.44 25.12
C MET A 1106 39.48 -31.92 25.23
N TYR A 1107 38.64 -31.20 24.47
CA TYR A 1107 38.53 -29.75 24.49
C TYR A 1107 37.07 -29.33 24.73
N ALA A 1108 36.77 -28.65 25.82
CA ALA A 1108 35.48 -28.01 26.03
C ALA A 1108 35.69 -26.52 26.28
N LYS A 1109 34.69 -25.71 25.93
CA LYS A 1109 34.65 -24.30 26.34
C LYS A 1109 33.26 -23.98 26.86
N ARG A 1110 33.19 -23.43 28.07
CA ARG A 1110 31.91 -23.15 28.78
C ARG A 1110 31.02 -24.41 28.91
N GLY A 1111 31.64 -25.59 28.89
CA GLY A 1111 30.98 -26.89 29.02
C GLY A 1111 31.51 -27.66 30.24
N GLN A 1112 31.30 -28.97 30.25
CA GLN A 1112 31.80 -29.89 31.26
C GLN A 1112 32.65 -31.00 30.62
N ILE A 1113 33.70 -31.44 31.31
CA ILE A 1113 34.51 -32.60 30.95
C ILE A 1113 34.50 -33.61 32.10
N ASP A 1114 34.29 -34.89 31.79
CA ASP A 1114 34.35 -36.02 32.72
C ASP A 1114 35.23 -37.13 32.10
N ASN A 1115 36.38 -37.43 32.69
CA ASN A 1115 37.28 -38.49 32.22
C ASN A 1115 37.37 -39.62 33.25
N LYS A 1116 36.85 -40.79 32.89
CA LYS A 1116 36.90 -42.05 33.64
C LYS A 1116 37.76 -43.11 32.97
N GLY A 1117 38.11 -42.92 31.69
CA GLY A 1117 38.93 -43.80 30.89
C GLY A 1117 40.39 -43.35 30.73
N GLU A 1118 41.08 -43.94 29.75
CA GLU A 1118 42.50 -43.67 29.46
C GLU A 1118 42.66 -42.60 28.37
N ILE A 1119 43.58 -41.63 28.58
CA ILE A 1119 43.99 -40.65 27.56
C ILE A 1119 45.52 -40.67 27.45
N SER A 1120 46.02 -40.99 26.27
CA SER A 1120 47.43 -40.95 25.88
C SER A 1120 47.62 -39.96 24.73
N VAL A 1121 48.56 -39.04 24.87
CA VAL A 1121 48.86 -37.99 23.88
C VAL A 1121 50.35 -37.87 23.60
N GLY A 1122 50.70 -37.45 22.38
CA GLY A 1122 52.06 -37.31 21.88
C GLY A 1122 52.84 -36.10 22.43
N LYS A 1123 53.94 -35.75 21.76
CA LYS A 1123 54.81 -34.65 22.19
C LYS A 1123 54.09 -33.30 22.06
N LYS A 1124 54.33 -32.39 23.02
CA LYS A 1124 53.74 -31.03 23.04
C LYS A 1124 52.21 -30.99 23.01
N SER A 1125 51.56 -32.09 23.39
CA SER A 1125 50.10 -32.25 23.37
C SER A 1125 49.45 -31.97 24.73
N THR A 1126 48.12 -31.83 24.72
CA THR A 1126 47.27 -31.58 25.88
C THR A 1126 46.23 -32.69 26.04
N ALA A 1127 46.21 -33.41 27.15
CA ALA A 1127 45.21 -34.46 27.37
C ALA A 1127 43.78 -33.90 27.51
N ILE A 1128 43.61 -32.90 28.38
CA ILE A 1128 42.32 -32.26 28.66
C ILE A 1128 42.52 -30.74 28.71
N TYR A 1129 41.61 -30.01 28.07
CA TYR A 1129 41.51 -28.55 28.08
C TYR A 1129 40.05 -28.13 28.29
N LEU A 1130 39.80 -27.26 29.27
CA LEU A 1130 38.47 -26.77 29.65
C LEU A 1130 38.41 -25.25 29.69
#